data_AF-A0A8C0V7I9-F1
#
_entry.id   AF-A0A8C0V7I9-F1
#
_cell.length_a   1.000
_cell.length_b   1.000
_cell.length_c   1.000
_cell.angle_alpha   90.00
_cell.angle_beta   90.00
_cell.angle_gamma   90.00
#
_symmetry.space_group_name_H-M   'P 1'
#
loop_
_entity.id
_entity.type
_entity.pdbx_description
1 polymer ?
#
loop_
_entity_poly.entity_id
_entity_poly.type
_entity_poly.pdbx_seq_one_letter_code
_entity_poly.pdbx_strand_id
1 'polypeptide(L)'
;MRVPSSQVKIQICKSIVNFYNTELPGKLFPGHQPTNANYKIQMAEGGLVEALVLSLPLVENQLTEKLWVLKALQHLSTSGVNCEQMVKTQAASRLCLYLNGADPSGQLVFRSSDILWNLLESTSKEEVTNQLRSLECVHALKEVFAALLTCGFRHCDYQLRNDLLVIATLLAKNPAVHMIESGFAKLLIVLATFTEVKLPNPFVKGFKLTYSYEDFEMKKLLLNIIGILSEDPSAAQLLSENHVMPALLYYVKKNEKPGFHGWSASQYEELQLHAIAVLASVAPVLVDKYLSCRANTLLLVFLEWCLGQDHFYGQGNSFHGTDGRGSKLAQMRYSIRVLRSVVALYDDAVSTDLYDQGAISQLLDILKYAADKSKEKEGTVLLEIQADILFILSVLCENDVHRKELFSCEGIDRLIPFFKMDPRKLCIGLGYNCLLLSALDCLWSCVIGCSVAEDCFIEKQGIFLLLDLLASKEQNLCNIILGILVEFSDNPKTTLHMRVWRGKRDQTAANLLIQLWRQEELDLGVKRDQYGKIIDTKRPLATSFQKQQKVIPVPASCPSFAIMEISENIRAKIYSLFCKLGFENLPGLSTKDFVTLAIIQHYLDFKIGEVWSEIRKELKEEFRPVTPDMTILKFTSEASETTGERVAVLQNEILQRQHHDEIQEEKKTYKEIKDAHIQKEAIKESWENFLTRTSNYEALKKAKRLQETLIENSRLKAKIQNGPDYTTDIKNLHITYSNFIDNLRVYVRGGTGGMGYPNLGGEGGRGGDVWFVARDKTTLKNIREKYPQKRFVAGTGANSSVTALKGEKGKDCEVHVPLGISVLDDEGKQIGELNAVGERFLAARGGLGGSLATNFLPCKGQKRTVHLDLKLIADVGLVGFPNAGKSSLLSKISHAKPEIANYAFTTIQPELGKIMYADYKQISVADLPGLIEGAHANKGMGHRFLKHVERTKQLLLVVDISGFQLSVKTQFRTAFETILLLTKELELYKEELVTKPALLAINKMDLPCAKDNLDELMTQLKNPQDFLHLLEEDIIPANTLEFREVIPISTYTGEGIEELKTCLRKSIDEQAEEVNEEYRKKKLLLLQTSKEQMNRSWHS
;
A
#
# COMPACT_ATOMS: atom_id res chain seq x y z
N MET A 1 21.32 -19.14 -52.40
CA MET A 1 20.37 -20.27 -52.55
C MET A 1 19.90 -20.56 -53.98
N ARG A 2 20.10 -19.66 -54.97
CA ARG A 2 19.79 -19.90 -56.40
C ARG A 2 20.78 -20.82 -57.14
N VAL A 3 21.60 -21.58 -56.41
CA VAL A 3 22.62 -22.48 -56.96
C VAL A 3 21.93 -23.80 -57.34
N PRO A 4 22.21 -24.42 -58.51
CA PRO A 4 21.54 -25.65 -58.92
C PRO A 4 21.91 -26.87 -58.08
N SER A 5 23.11 -26.89 -57.47
CA SER A 5 23.58 -28.01 -56.65
C SER A 5 22.98 -28.01 -55.24
N SER A 6 22.24 -29.07 -54.92
CA SER A 6 21.68 -29.37 -53.58
C SER A 6 22.76 -29.44 -52.50
N GLN A 7 23.88 -30.11 -52.79
CA GLN A 7 24.97 -30.29 -51.85
C GLN A 7 25.59 -28.96 -51.43
N VAL A 8 25.69 -28.00 -52.37
CA VAL A 8 26.19 -26.65 -52.08
C VAL A 8 25.20 -25.87 -51.21
N LYS A 9 23.89 -25.95 -51.48
CA LYS A 9 22.86 -25.32 -50.63
C LYS A 9 22.93 -25.82 -49.18
N ILE A 10 23.08 -27.14 -48.99
CA ILE A 10 23.19 -27.77 -47.67
C ILE A 10 24.48 -27.33 -46.98
N GLN A 11 25.61 -27.29 -47.69
CA GLN A 11 26.88 -26.85 -47.10
C GLN A 11 26.85 -25.39 -46.65
N ILE A 12 26.19 -24.50 -47.40
CA ILE A 12 25.98 -23.11 -46.97
C ILE A 12 25.24 -23.06 -45.63
N CYS A 13 24.14 -23.80 -45.49
CA CYS A 13 23.37 -23.85 -44.25
C CYS A 13 24.18 -24.47 -43.09
N LYS A 14 24.96 -25.52 -43.36
CA LYS A 14 25.87 -26.14 -42.37
C LYS A 14 26.92 -25.17 -41.86
N SER A 15 27.52 -24.37 -42.74
CA SER A 15 28.50 -23.36 -42.34
C SER A 15 27.89 -22.30 -41.41
N ILE A 16 26.65 -21.87 -41.68
CA ILE A 16 25.92 -20.93 -40.83
C ILE A 16 25.63 -21.55 -39.46
N VAL A 17 25.13 -22.79 -39.42
CA VAL A 17 24.87 -23.49 -38.15
C VAL A 17 26.16 -23.71 -37.36
N ASN A 18 27.25 -24.11 -38.02
CA ASN A 18 28.55 -24.33 -37.36
C ASN A 18 29.16 -23.04 -36.81
N PHE A 19 28.88 -21.89 -37.43
CA PHE A 19 29.32 -20.60 -36.91
C PHE A 19 28.75 -20.32 -35.51
N TYR A 20 27.48 -20.71 -35.29
CA TYR A 20 26.76 -20.58 -34.02
C TYR A 20 27.08 -21.66 -32.99
N ASN A 21 27.58 -22.82 -33.40
CA ASN A 21 27.96 -23.89 -32.46
C ASN A 21 29.18 -23.47 -31.61
N THR A 22 29.07 -23.68 -30.30
CA THR A 22 30.06 -23.36 -29.26
C THR A 22 31.04 -24.48 -28.97
N GLU A 23 31.19 -25.46 -29.86
CA GLU A 23 32.27 -26.44 -29.71
C GLU A 23 33.62 -25.74 -29.93
N LEU A 24 34.39 -25.65 -28.86
CA LEU A 24 35.77 -25.15 -28.88
C LEU A 24 36.53 -25.92 -29.96
N PRO A 25 37.20 -25.26 -30.91
CA PRO A 25 38.07 -25.97 -31.85
C PRO A 25 39.12 -26.71 -31.03
N GLY A 26 39.26 -28.02 -31.25
CA GLY A 26 40.22 -28.88 -30.52
C GLY A 26 41.70 -28.49 -30.67
N LYS A 27 42.01 -27.41 -31.39
CA LYS A 27 43.33 -26.78 -31.47
C LYS A 27 43.23 -25.30 -31.13
N LEU A 28 43.73 -24.95 -29.94
CA LEU A 28 44.01 -23.56 -29.54
C LEU A 28 45.30 -23.11 -30.23
N PHE A 29 45.20 -22.09 -31.08
CA PHE A 29 46.38 -21.47 -31.69
C PHE A 29 46.97 -20.42 -30.72
N PRO A 30 48.28 -20.41 -30.47
CA PRO A 30 48.90 -19.48 -29.55
C PRO A 30 48.69 -18.04 -30.03
N GLY A 31 48.06 -17.20 -29.20
CA GLY A 31 47.77 -15.80 -29.48
C GLY A 31 46.37 -15.51 -30.04
N HIS A 32 45.47 -16.50 -30.17
CA HIS A 32 44.08 -16.28 -30.62
C HIS A 32 43.10 -16.85 -29.59
N GLN A 33 42.15 -16.01 -29.12
CA GLN A 33 41.09 -16.43 -28.21
C GLN A 33 39.82 -16.82 -28.99
N PRO A 34 39.04 -17.83 -28.53
CA PRO A 34 37.76 -18.15 -29.13
C PRO A 34 36.80 -16.95 -29.03
N THR A 35 36.12 -16.62 -30.12
CA THR A 35 35.16 -15.52 -30.18
C THR A 35 33.97 -15.77 -29.26
N ASN A 36 33.60 -14.75 -28.48
CA ASN A 36 32.45 -14.77 -27.58
C ASN A 36 31.15 -15.02 -28.39
N ALA A 37 30.22 -15.80 -27.82
CA ALA A 37 28.93 -16.12 -28.43
C ALA A 37 28.14 -14.85 -28.81
N ASN A 38 28.13 -13.83 -27.94
CA ASN A 38 27.45 -12.56 -28.22
C ASN A 38 28.05 -11.82 -29.43
N TYR A 39 29.38 -11.89 -29.60
CA TYR A 39 30.06 -11.28 -30.74
C TYR A 39 29.73 -12.00 -32.05
N LYS A 40 29.63 -13.34 -32.03
CA LYS A 40 29.18 -14.11 -33.19
C LYS A 40 27.73 -13.79 -33.56
N ILE A 41 26.84 -13.67 -32.58
CA ILE A 41 25.45 -13.29 -32.80
C ILE A 41 25.38 -11.92 -33.48
N GLN A 42 26.07 -10.91 -32.95
CA GLN A 42 26.15 -9.57 -33.55
C GLN A 42 26.76 -9.56 -34.96
N MET A 43 27.78 -10.39 -35.22
CA MET A 43 28.40 -10.48 -36.56
C MET A 43 27.45 -11.09 -37.61
N ALA A 44 26.49 -11.91 -37.16
CA ALA A 44 25.49 -12.53 -38.01
C ALA A 44 24.18 -11.72 -38.10
N GLU A 45 24.14 -10.52 -37.52
CA GLU A 45 23.06 -9.55 -37.72
C GLU A 45 23.22 -8.84 -39.06
N GLY A 46 22.25 -9.01 -39.97
CA GLY A 46 22.31 -8.43 -41.32
C GLY A 46 21.52 -9.21 -42.37
N GLY A 47 21.64 -8.81 -43.64
CA GLY A 47 20.82 -9.31 -44.75
C GLY A 47 20.91 -10.81 -45.08
N LEU A 48 21.72 -11.58 -44.34
CA LEU A 48 21.76 -13.04 -44.43
C LEU A 48 20.40 -13.68 -44.14
N VAL A 49 19.72 -13.16 -43.11
CA VAL A 49 18.41 -13.65 -42.66
C VAL A 49 17.34 -13.42 -43.72
N GLU A 50 17.27 -12.19 -44.24
CA GLU A 50 16.38 -11.81 -45.33
C GLU A 50 16.59 -12.70 -46.56
N ALA A 51 17.85 -12.94 -46.96
CA ALA A 51 18.17 -13.79 -48.10
C ALA A 51 17.75 -15.26 -47.89
N LEU A 52 17.82 -15.78 -46.67
CA LEU A 52 17.38 -17.13 -46.34
C LEU A 52 15.85 -17.24 -46.33
N VAL A 53 15.14 -16.29 -45.73
CA VAL A 53 13.67 -16.26 -45.72
C VAL A 53 13.11 -16.17 -47.15
N LEU A 54 13.67 -15.29 -47.98
CA LEU A 54 13.29 -15.15 -49.40
C LEU A 54 13.64 -16.39 -50.24
N SER A 55 14.50 -17.29 -49.73
CA SER A 55 14.87 -18.51 -50.42
C SER A 55 13.98 -19.72 -50.12
N LEU A 56 13.10 -19.64 -49.11
CA LEU A 56 12.19 -20.74 -48.75
C LEU A 56 11.33 -21.25 -49.93
N PRO A 57 10.76 -20.40 -50.81
CA PRO A 57 10.02 -20.87 -51.98
C PRO A 57 10.89 -21.65 -52.99
N LEU A 58 12.20 -21.37 -53.05
CA LEU A 58 13.12 -22.03 -53.97
C LEU A 58 13.49 -23.46 -53.55
N VAL A 59 13.14 -23.86 -52.33
CA VAL A 59 13.42 -25.19 -51.76
C VAL A 59 12.14 -25.92 -51.36
N GLU A 60 10.97 -25.45 -51.78
CA GLU A 60 9.67 -25.94 -51.34
C GLU A 60 9.47 -27.45 -51.60
N ASN A 61 9.89 -27.93 -52.78
CA ASN A 61 9.78 -29.33 -53.20
C ASN A 61 10.96 -30.22 -52.73
N GLN A 62 11.90 -29.67 -51.95
CA GLN A 62 13.15 -30.30 -51.57
C GLN A 62 13.25 -30.40 -50.04
N LEU A 63 12.68 -31.47 -49.46
CA LEU A 63 12.53 -31.63 -48.00
C LEU A 63 13.86 -31.51 -47.25
N THR A 64 14.93 -32.15 -47.74
CA THR A 64 16.24 -32.14 -47.09
C THR A 64 16.87 -30.75 -47.02
N GLU A 65 16.81 -29.99 -48.11
CA GLU A 65 17.32 -28.63 -48.24
C GLU A 65 16.49 -27.66 -47.42
N LYS A 66 15.17 -27.83 -47.44
CA LYS A 66 14.21 -27.06 -46.62
C LYS A 66 14.49 -27.23 -45.14
N LEU A 67 14.72 -28.44 -44.65
CA LEU A 67 15.06 -28.70 -43.25
C LEU A 67 16.39 -28.03 -42.84
N TRP A 68 17.39 -27.99 -43.73
CA TRP A 68 18.66 -27.31 -43.45
C TRP A 68 18.52 -25.79 -43.44
N VAL A 69 17.69 -25.22 -44.31
CA VAL A 69 17.35 -23.78 -44.30
C VAL A 69 16.66 -23.41 -43.01
N LEU A 70 15.64 -24.18 -42.60
CA LEU A 70 14.93 -23.95 -41.34
C LEU A 70 15.85 -24.11 -40.13
N LYS A 71 16.80 -25.06 -40.17
CA LYS A 71 17.80 -25.19 -39.10
C LYS A 71 18.69 -23.95 -38.99
N ALA A 72 19.12 -23.39 -40.12
CA ALA A 72 19.91 -22.16 -40.12
C ALA A 72 19.08 -20.96 -39.60
N LEU A 73 17.81 -20.85 -40.03
CA LEU A 73 16.90 -19.80 -39.56
C LEU A 73 16.61 -19.90 -38.05
N GLN A 74 16.47 -21.11 -37.51
CA GLN A 74 16.27 -21.36 -36.07
C GLN A 74 17.41 -20.80 -35.21
N HIS A 75 18.67 -20.96 -35.65
CA HIS A 75 19.82 -20.37 -34.96
C HIS A 75 19.90 -18.85 -35.14
N LEU A 76 19.44 -18.33 -36.28
CA LEU A 76 19.44 -16.88 -36.54
C LEU A 76 18.33 -16.16 -35.77
N SER A 77 17.21 -16.83 -35.49
CA SER A 77 16.07 -16.27 -34.75
C SER A 77 16.33 -16.09 -33.25
N THR A 78 17.52 -16.41 -32.74
CA THR A 78 17.88 -16.13 -31.34
C THR A 78 18.28 -14.66 -31.10
N SER A 79 18.49 -13.86 -32.16
CA SER A 79 18.74 -12.41 -32.07
C SER A 79 17.48 -11.62 -32.39
N GLY A 80 17.15 -10.64 -31.54
CA GLY A 80 16.02 -9.73 -31.78
C GLY A 80 16.13 -8.94 -33.08
N VAL A 81 17.33 -8.48 -33.46
CA VAL A 81 17.58 -7.74 -34.71
C VAL A 81 17.29 -8.60 -35.93
N ASN A 82 17.68 -9.87 -35.88
CA ASN A 82 17.37 -10.84 -36.93
C ASN A 82 15.88 -11.12 -37.01
N CYS A 83 15.20 -11.28 -35.88
CA CYS A 83 13.76 -11.47 -35.83
C CYS A 83 13.00 -10.28 -36.45
N GLU A 84 13.40 -9.03 -36.19
CA GLU A 84 12.80 -7.86 -36.84
C GLU A 84 12.95 -7.89 -38.37
N GLN A 85 14.10 -8.33 -38.88
CA GLN A 85 14.31 -8.50 -40.33
C GLN A 85 13.48 -9.66 -40.91
N MET A 86 13.31 -10.76 -40.16
CA MET A 86 12.41 -11.85 -40.53
C MET A 86 10.96 -11.36 -40.64
N VAL A 87 10.50 -10.54 -39.67
CA VAL A 87 9.16 -9.96 -39.71
C VAL A 87 9.02 -9.02 -40.92
N LYS A 88 9.97 -8.12 -41.18
CA LYS A 88 9.94 -7.25 -42.39
C LYS A 88 9.81 -8.03 -43.70
N THR A 89 10.34 -9.23 -43.76
CA THR A 89 10.34 -10.10 -44.96
C THR A 89 9.16 -11.07 -45.03
N GLN A 90 8.14 -10.89 -44.18
CA GLN A 90 6.95 -11.74 -44.10
C GLN A 90 7.28 -13.21 -43.77
N ALA A 91 8.26 -13.44 -42.90
CA ALA A 91 8.68 -14.80 -42.54
C ALA A 91 7.57 -15.59 -41.83
N ALA A 92 6.76 -14.95 -40.97
CA ALA A 92 5.78 -15.65 -40.14
C ALA A 92 4.69 -16.33 -40.98
N SER A 93 4.12 -15.61 -41.96
CA SER A 93 3.11 -16.17 -42.87
C SER A 93 3.67 -17.34 -43.70
N ARG A 94 4.89 -17.19 -44.24
CA ARG A 94 5.55 -18.23 -45.03
C ARG A 94 5.85 -19.47 -44.21
N LEU A 95 6.41 -19.32 -43.02
CA LEU A 95 6.72 -20.44 -42.12
C LEU A 95 5.44 -21.19 -41.71
N CYS A 96 4.36 -20.45 -41.47
CA CYS A 96 3.06 -21.02 -41.12
C CYS A 96 2.48 -21.91 -42.23
N LEU A 97 2.49 -21.45 -43.48
CA LEU A 97 2.04 -22.26 -44.64
C LEU A 97 2.86 -23.54 -44.81
N TYR A 98 4.15 -23.51 -44.43
CA TYR A 98 5.02 -24.67 -44.52
C TYR A 98 4.83 -25.70 -43.40
N LEU A 99 4.06 -25.41 -42.36
CA LEU A 99 3.79 -26.36 -41.28
C LEU A 99 3.08 -27.62 -41.79
N ASN A 100 2.23 -27.50 -42.81
CA ASN A 100 1.45 -28.61 -43.37
C ASN A 100 2.22 -29.47 -44.41
N GLY A 101 3.55 -29.28 -44.52
CA GLY A 101 4.36 -30.06 -45.43
C GLY A 101 4.52 -31.52 -44.98
N ALA A 102 4.51 -32.46 -45.92
CA ALA A 102 4.73 -33.88 -45.63
C ALA A 102 6.17 -34.14 -45.14
N ASP A 103 6.33 -34.38 -43.83
CA ASP A 103 7.60 -34.76 -43.20
C ASP A 103 7.38 -35.90 -42.19
N PRO A 104 7.76 -37.14 -42.51
CA PRO A 104 7.62 -38.27 -41.58
C PRO A 104 8.54 -38.16 -40.34
N SER A 105 9.52 -37.25 -40.35
CA SER A 105 10.44 -37.04 -39.23
C SER A 105 9.93 -36.07 -38.17
N GLY A 106 8.91 -35.25 -38.48
CA GLY A 106 8.35 -34.21 -37.62
C GLY A 106 9.26 -32.98 -37.40
N GLN A 107 10.45 -32.94 -38.00
CA GLN A 107 11.41 -31.83 -37.81
C GLN A 107 10.93 -30.53 -38.46
N LEU A 108 10.15 -30.64 -39.53
CA LEU A 108 9.59 -29.50 -40.24
C LEU A 108 8.66 -28.67 -39.34
N VAL A 109 7.73 -29.34 -38.64
CA VAL A 109 6.78 -28.70 -37.74
C VAL A 109 7.52 -28.14 -36.53
N PHE A 110 8.39 -28.94 -35.91
CA PHE A 110 9.17 -28.52 -34.74
C PHE A 110 9.98 -27.24 -34.99
N ARG A 111 10.80 -27.21 -36.06
CA ARG A 111 11.65 -26.03 -36.35
C ARG A 111 10.84 -24.81 -36.75
N SER A 112 9.77 -25.00 -37.51
CA SER A 112 8.91 -23.89 -37.94
C SER A 112 8.16 -23.28 -36.75
N SER A 113 7.63 -24.10 -35.84
CA SER A 113 6.98 -23.63 -34.61
C SER A 113 7.95 -22.90 -33.67
N ASP A 114 9.18 -23.39 -33.52
CA ASP A 114 10.20 -22.75 -32.68
C ASP A 114 10.64 -21.38 -33.25
N ILE A 115 10.81 -21.28 -34.58
CA ILE A 115 11.08 -19.97 -35.21
C ILE A 115 9.89 -19.02 -34.99
N LEU A 116 8.65 -19.48 -35.19
CA LEU A 116 7.45 -18.66 -34.94
C LEU A 116 7.37 -18.19 -33.48
N TRP A 117 7.74 -19.04 -32.53
CA TRP A 117 7.83 -18.66 -31.11
C TRP A 117 8.86 -17.56 -30.87
N ASN A 118 10.08 -17.74 -31.38
CA ASN A 118 11.15 -16.75 -31.25
C ASN A 118 10.78 -15.38 -31.85
N LEU A 119 10.03 -15.37 -32.96
CA LEU A 119 9.48 -14.13 -33.53
C LEU A 119 8.48 -13.48 -32.56
N LEU A 120 7.55 -14.24 -31.97
CA LEU A 120 6.55 -13.72 -31.04
C LEU A 120 7.15 -13.20 -29.72
N GLU A 121 8.27 -13.78 -29.29
CA GLU A 121 8.99 -13.37 -28.07
C GLU A 121 9.86 -12.12 -28.29
N SER A 122 10.56 -12.05 -29.43
CA SER A 122 11.60 -11.04 -29.68
C SER A 122 11.10 -9.78 -30.41
N THR A 123 9.89 -9.80 -30.99
CA THR A 123 9.36 -8.71 -31.83
C THR A 123 7.95 -8.28 -31.41
N SER A 124 7.39 -7.29 -32.10
CA SER A 124 6.03 -6.83 -31.81
C SER A 124 5.00 -7.91 -32.14
N LYS A 125 4.23 -8.33 -31.12
CA LYS A 125 3.20 -9.38 -31.25
C LYS A 125 2.15 -9.01 -32.31
N GLU A 126 1.75 -7.74 -32.37
CA GLU A 126 0.77 -7.23 -33.33
C GLU A 126 1.21 -7.46 -34.77
N GLU A 127 2.48 -7.16 -35.11
CA GLU A 127 2.98 -7.29 -36.47
C GLU A 127 3.07 -8.76 -36.91
N VAL A 128 3.50 -9.66 -36.03
CA VAL A 128 3.50 -11.11 -36.31
C VAL A 128 2.08 -11.64 -36.48
N THR A 129 1.15 -11.26 -35.60
CA THR A 129 -0.26 -11.68 -35.73
C THR A 129 -0.91 -11.16 -37.02
N ASN A 130 -0.56 -9.95 -37.46
CA ASN A 130 -1.03 -9.38 -38.72
C ASN A 130 -0.56 -10.17 -39.94
N GLN A 131 0.63 -10.80 -39.90
CA GLN A 131 1.10 -11.68 -40.97
C GLN A 131 0.36 -13.02 -40.97
N LEU A 132 0.04 -13.54 -39.79
CA LEU A 132 -0.63 -14.82 -39.60
C LEU A 132 -2.15 -14.75 -39.77
N ARG A 133 -2.73 -13.57 -40.01
CA ARG A 133 -4.18 -13.37 -40.12
C ARG A 133 -4.85 -14.09 -41.29
N SER A 134 -4.09 -14.48 -42.31
CA SER A 134 -4.68 -15.05 -43.54
C SER A 134 -5.39 -16.37 -43.26
N LEU A 135 -6.51 -16.60 -43.96
CA LEU A 135 -7.31 -17.83 -43.82
C LEU A 135 -6.46 -19.10 -44.04
N GLU A 136 -5.54 -19.05 -45.00
CA GLU A 136 -4.62 -20.13 -45.34
C GLU A 136 -3.66 -20.47 -44.19
N CYS A 137 -3.13 -19.46 -43.49
CA CYS A 137 -2.25 -19.65 -42.32
C CYS A 137 -3.02 -20.30 -41.17
N VAL A 138 -4.22 -19.79 -40.87
CA VAL A 138 -5.06 -20.35 -39.80
C VAL A 138 -5.50 -21.79 -40.12
N HIS A 139 -5.82 -22.07 -41.39
CA HIS A 139 -6.12 -23.42 -41.84
C HIS A 139 -4.90 -24.36 -41.72
N ALA A 140 -3.70 -23.89 -42.09
CA ALA A 140 -2.47 -24.68 -41.93
C ALA A 140 -2.20 -25.03 -40.46
N LEU A 141 -2.37 -24.07 -39.53
CA LEU A 141 -2.24 -24.32 -38.10
C LEU A 141 -3.25 -25.35 -37.58
N LYS A 142 -4.52 -25.22 -38.01
CA LYS A 142 -5.59 -26.15 -37.64
C LYS A 142 -5.30 -27.59 -38.07
N GLU A 143 -4.91 -27.79 -39.33
CA GLU A 143 -4.64 -29.14 -39.85
C GLU A 143 -3.46 -29.81 -39.15
N VAL A 144 -2.40 -29.05 -38.88
CA VAL A 144 -1.22 -29.55 -38.16
C VAL A 144 -1.55 -29.87 -36.71
N PHE A 145 -2.34 -29.02 -36.06
CA PHE A 145 -2.85 -29.28 -34.70
C PHE A 145 -3.72 -30.55 -34.67
N ALA A 146 -4.62 -30.74 -35.63
CA ALA A 146 -5.46 -31.94 -35.75
C ALA A 146 -4.65 -33.21 -36.04
N ALA A 147 -3.60 -33.11 -36.86
CA ALA A 147 -2.68 -34.20 -37.13
C ALA A 147 -1.89 -34.62 -35.87
N LEU A 148 -1.38 -33.65 -35.10
CA LEU A 148 -0.68 -33.93 -33.84
C LEU A 148 -1.61 -34.55 -32.77
N LEU A 149 -2.89 -34.16 -32.75
CA LEU A 149 -3.89 -34.74 -31.85
C LEU A 149 -4.21 -36.20 -32.18
N THR A 150 -4.21 -36.59 -33.45
CA THR A 150 -4.65 -37.92 -33.91
C THR A 150 -3.49 -38.90 -34.11
N CYS A 151 -2.31 -38.41 -34.51
CA CYS A 151 -1.16 -39.21 -34.89
C CYS A 151 0.08 -38.99 -33.99
N GLY A 152 0.02 -38.09 -33.01
CA GLY A 152 1.11 -37.83 -32.07
C GLY A 152 1.19 -38.90 -30.99
N PHE A 153 2.31 -39.63 -30.95
CA PHE A 153 2.54 -40.70 -29.96
C PHE A 153 3.77 -40.43 -29.08
N ARG A 154 4.58 -39.41 -29.39
CA ARG A 154 5.78 -39.06 -28.62
C ARG A 154 5.50 -37.89 -27.68
N HIS A 155 6.24 -37.84 -26.58
CA HIS A 155 6.19 -36.71 -25.64
C HIS A 155 6.44 -35.35 -26.32
N CYS A 156 7.39 -35.28 -27.25
CA CYS A 156 7.68 -34.06 -28.01
C CYS A 156 6.49 -33.60 -28.86
N ASP A 157 5.65 -34.52 -29.34
CA ASP A 157 4.47 -34.21 -30.14
C ASP A 157 3.37 -33.58 -29.27
N TYR A 158 3.21 -34.04 -28.02
CA TYR A 158 2.28 -33.44 -27.05
C TYR A 158 2.67 -32.03 -26.64
N GLN A 159 3.97 -31.78 -26.47
CA GLN A 159 4.47 -30.44 -26.18
C GLN A 159 4.29 -29.50 -27.37
N LEU A 160 4.66 -29.95 -28.57
CA LEU A 160 4.48 -29.18 -29.81
C LEU A 160 3.01 -28.83 -30.09
N ARG A 161 2.08 -29.75 -29.79
CA ARG A 161 0.64 -29.50 -29.82
C ARG A 161 0.25 -28.33 -28.91
N ASN A 162 0.76 -28.33 -27.67
CA ASN A 162 0.47 -27.27 -26.70
C ASN A 162 1.09 -25.93 -27.13
N ASP A 163 2.30 -25.94 -27.69
CA ASP A 163 2.96 -24.73 -28.21
C ASP A 163 2.15 -24.10 -29.36
N LEU A 164 1.66 -24.93 -30.29
CA LEU A 164 0.74 -24.47 -31.35
C LEU A 164 -0.58 -23.91 -30.79
N LEU A 165 -1.09 -24.48 -29.70
CA LEU A 165 -2.27 -23.99 -29.04
C LEU A 165 -2.05 -22.63 -28.38
N VAL A 166 -0.86 -22.37 -27.82
CA VAL A 166 -0.48 -21.03 -27.32
C VAL A 166 -0.43 -20.02 -28.46
N ILE A 167 0.16 -20.38 -29.60
CA ILE A 167 0.15 -19.52 -30.79
C ILE A 167 -1.28 -19.23 -31.25
N ALA A 168 -2.14 -20.25 -31.31
CA ALA A 168 -3.56 -20.08 -31.64
C ALA A 168 -4.30 -19.17 -30.63
N THR A 169 -3.97 -19.28 -29.34
CA THR A 169 -4.50 -18.43 -28.27
C THR A 169 -4.12 -16.96 -28.48
N LEU A 170 -2.88 -16.69 -28.88
CA LEU A 170 -2.40 -15.33 -29.18
C LEU A 170 -3.08 -14.75 -30.42
N LEU A 171 -3.29 -15.57 -31.45
CA LEU A 171 -4.00 -15.16 -32.67
C LEU A 171 -5.47 -14.84 -32.39
N ALA A 172 -6.14 -15.63 -31.55
CA ALA A 172 -7.54 -15.44 -31.19
C ALA A 172 -7.83 -14.13 -30.44
N LYS A 173 -6.82 -13.49 -29.82
CA LYS A 173 -6.98 -12.18 -29.18
C LYS A 173 -7.25 -11.05 -30.17
N ASN A 174 -6.90 -11.23 -31.44
CA ASN A 174 -7.13 -10.23 -32.47
C ASN A 174 -8.39 -10.61 -33.27
N PRO A 175 -9.48 -9.84 -33.17
CA PRO A 175 -10.75 -10.15 -33.86
C PRO A 175 -10.63 -10.09 -35.40
N ALA A 176 -9.55 -9.52 -35.95
CA ALA A 176 -9.30 -9.49 -37.38
C ALA A 176 -8.83 -10.84 -37.97
N VAL A 177 -8.62 -11.88 -37.14
CA VAL A 177 -8.16 -13.20 -37.57
C VAL A 177 -9.34 -14.13 -37.83
N HIS A 178 -9.32 -14.84 -38.96
CA HIS A 178 -10.41 -15.73 -39.42
C HIS A 178 -10.48 -17.09 -38.69
N MET A 179 -10.53 -17.08 -37.35
CA MET A 179 -10.59 -18.29 -36.49
C MET A 179 -11.92 -19.05 -36.62
N ILE A 180 -13.03 -18.34 -36.85
CA ILE A 180 -14.37 -18.92 -37.00
C ILE A 180 -14.54 -19.53 -38.40
N GLU A 181 -14.22 -18.77 -39.44
CA GLU A 181 -14.38 -19.17 -40.85
C GLU A 181 -13.50 -20.37 -41.23
N SER A 182 -12.29 -20.47 -40.66
CA SER A 182 -11.42 -21.65 -40.82
C SER A 182 -11.96 -22.93 -40.16
N GLY A 183 -12.98 -22.80 -39.30
CA GLY A 183 -13.51 -23.86 -38.45
C GLY A 183 -12.56 -24.26 -37.31
N PHE A 184 -11.47 -23.52 -37.07
CA PHE A 184 -10.52 -23.84 -36.01
C PHE A 184 -11.13 -23.56 -34.63
N ALA A 185 -11.84 -22.43 -34.47
CA ALA A 185 -12.56 -22.12 -33.23
C ALA A 185 -13.55 -23.23 -32.83
N LYS A 186 -14.32 -23.77 -33.80
CA LYS A 186 -15.25 -24.88 -33.57
C LYS A 186 -14.53 -26.15 -33.10
N LEU A 187 -13.40 -26.49 -33.71
CA LEU A 187 -12.59 -27.64 -33.29
C LEU A 187 -12.09 -27.46 -31.84
N LEU A 188 -11.55 -26.30 -31.51
CA LEU A 188 -11.02 -25.99 -30.18
C LEU A 188 -12.11 -26.01 -29.10
N ILE A 189 -13.28 -25.44 -29.38
CA ILE A 189 -14.42 -25.45 -28.45
C ILE A 189 -14.90 -26.88 -28.18
N VAL A 190 -15.02 -27.72 -29.20
CA VAL A 190 -15.41 -29.13 -29.02
C VAL A 190 -14.38 -29.89 -28.19
N LEU A 191 -13.08 -29.67 -28.43
CA LEU A 191 -12.01 -30.27 -27.64
C LEU A 191 -11.98 -29.75 -26.20
N ALA A 192 -12.47 -28.54 -25.96
CA ALA A 192 -12.56 -27.99 -24.63
C ALA A 192 -13.74 -28.60 -23.83
N THR A 193 -14.84 -29.03 -24.47
CA THR A 193 -16.07 -29.45 -23.79
C THR A 193 -16.36 -30.96 -23.79
N PHE A 194 -15.68 -31.75 -24.63
CA PHE A 194 -16.05 -33.15 -24.86
C PHE A 194 -15.94 -34.09 -23.64
N THR A 195 -15.12 -33.74 -22.65
CA THR A 195 -14.97 -34.53 -21.43
C THR A 195 -16.17 -34.40 -20.51
N GLU A 196 -16.79 -33.23 -20.48
CA GLU A 196 -17.90 -32.88 -19.59
C GLU A 196 -19.24 -33.13 -20.27
N VAL A 197 -19.33 -32.85 -21.58
CA VAL A 197 -20.57 -32.97 -22.37
C VAL A 197 -20.38 -34.01 -23.47
N LYS A 198 -21.29 -34.98 -23.51
CA LYS A 198 -21.33 -35.99 -24.59
C LYS A 198 -21.82 -35.36 -25.89
N LEU A 199 -20.90 -34.80 -26.67
CA LEU A 199 -21.20 -34.27 -28.00
C LEU A 199 -20.96 -35.36 -29.07
N PRO A 200 -21.94 -35.65 -29.95
CA PRO A 200 -21.74 -36.56 -31.07
C PRO A 200 -20.90 -35.87 -32.16
N ASN A 201 -19.57 -35.81 -31.98
CA ASN A 201 -18.64 -35.28 -32.99
C ASN A 201 -17.75 -36.40 -33.57
N PRO A 202 -17.70 -36.58 -34.90
CA PRO A 202 -16.84 -37.58 -35.56
C PRO A 202 -15.37 -37.50 -35.17
N PHE A 203 -14.83 -36.30 -34.94
CA PHE A 203 -13.42 -36.08 -34.57
C PHE A 203 -13.07 -36.57 -33.17
N VAL A 204 -14.06 -36.63 -32.27
CA VAL A 204 -13.84 -36.98 -30.85
C VAL A 204 -14.18 -38.44 -30.54
N LYS A 205 -14.87 -39.15 -31.45
CA LYS A 205 -15.31 -40.53 -31.24
C LYS A 205 -14.18 -41.55 -30.95
N GLY A 206 -12.93 -41.21 -31.20
CA GLY A 206 -11.75 -42.04 -30.91
C GLY A 206 -10.71 -41.42 -29.96
N PHE A 207 -10.88 -40.18 -29.51
CA PHE A 207 -9.89 -39.47 -28.69
C PHE A 207 -10.15 -39.72 -27.19
N LYS A 208 -9.13 -40.18 -26.46
CA LYS A 208 -9.16 -40.35 -25.00
C LYS A 208 -7.99 -39.61 -24.38
N LEU A 209 -8.25 -38.84 -23.33
CA LEU A 209 -7.19 -38.21 -22.55
C LEU A 209 -6.34 -39.27 -21.85
N THR A 210 -5.04 -39.07 -21.88
CA THR A 210 -4.06 -39.94 -21.20
C THR A 210 -3.81 -39.53 -19.76
N TYR A 211 -4.37 -38.38 -19.34
CA TYR A 211 -4.17 -37.74 -18.03
C TYR A 211 -2.69 -37.44 -17.73
N SER A 212 -1.88 -37.24 -18.78
CA SER A 212 -0.51 -36.73 -18.66
C SER A 212 -0.48 -35.26 -18.24
N TYR A 213 0.71 -34.77 -17.87
CA TYR A 213 0.89 -33.35 -17.57
C TYR A 213 0.63 -32.47 -18.80
N GLU A 214 1.01 -32.95 -20.00
CA GLU A 214 0.80 -32.23 -21.25
C GLU A 214 -0.69 -32.13 -21.61
N ASP A 215 -1.48 -33.18 -21.33
CA ASP A 215 -2.93 -33.15 -21.51
C ASP A 215 -3.62 -32.23 -20.48
N PHE A 216 -3.07 -32.14 -19.27
CA PHE A 216 -3.52 -31.18 -18.26
C PHE A 216 -3.28 -29.72 -18.72
N GLU A 217 -2.08 -29.41 -19.22
CA GLU A 217 -1.76 -28.10 -19.77
C GLU A 217 -2.59 -27.78 -21.02
N MET A 218 -2.82 -28.76 -21.90
CA MET A 218 -3.72 -28.60 -23.05
C MET A 218 -5.13 -28.20 -22.58
N LYS A 219 -5.68 -28.88 -21.58
CA LYS A 219 -7.02 -28.60 -21.06
C LYS A 219 -7.12 -27.17 -20.52
N LYS A 220 -6.10 -26.69 -19.82
CA LYS A 220 -6.01 -25.28 -19.37
C LYS A 220 -5.98 -24.30 -20.54
N LEU A 221 -5.13 -24.54 -21.54
CA LEU A 221 -5.04 -23.70 -22.72
C LEU A 221 -6.36 -23.66 -23.52
N LEU A 222 -7.06 -24.80 -23.62
CA LEU A 222 -8.37 -24.88 -24.27
C LEU A 222 -9.43 -24.03 -23.54
N LEU A 223 -9.45 -24.05 -22.21
CA LEU A 223 -10.31 -23.18 -21.41
C LEU A 223 -9.97 -21.69 -21.57
N ASN A 224 -8.68 -21.34 -21.61
CA ASN A 224 -8.24 -19.96 -21.89
C ASN A 224 -8.75 -19.45 -23.24
N ILE A 225 -8.68 -20.28 -24.28
CA ILE A 225 -9.19 -19.92 -25.61
C ILE A 225 -10.69 -19.66 -25.58
N ILE A 226 -11.48 -20.44 -24.83
CA ILE A 226 -12.91 -20.16 -24.67
C ILE A 226 -13.13 -18.75 -24.10
N GLY A 227 -12.37 -18.38 -23.07
CA GLY A 227 -12.45 -17.04 -22.47
C GLY A 227 -12.15 -15.93 -23.49
N ILE A 228 -11.09 -16.09 -24.29
CA ILE A 228 -10.73 -15.11 -25.32
C ILE A 228 -11.79 -15.05 -26.43
N LEU A 229 -12.27 -16.20 -26.90
CA LEU A 229 -13.33 -16.26 -27.91
C LEU A 229 -14.63 -15.62 -27.41
N SER A 230 -14.90 -15.61 -26.11
CA SER A 230 -16.09 -14.94 -25.56
C SER A 230 -16.04 -13.41 -25.68
N GLU A 231 -14.86 -12.81 -25.83
CA GLU A 231 -14.73 -11.37 -26.09
C GLU A 231 -15.17 -10.99 -27.52
N ASP A 232 -15.20 -11.97 -28.45
CA ASP A 232 -15.67 -11.77 -29.82
C ASP A 232 -17.19 -12.09 -29.91
N PRO A 233 -18.05 -11.09 -30.18
CA PRO A 233 -19.49 -11.29 -30.27
C PRO A 233 -19.88 -12.26 -31.40
N SER A 234 -19.06 -12.40 -32.45
CA SER A 234 -19.35 -13.32 -33.55
C SER A 234 -19.15 -14.80 -33.17
N ALA A 235 -18.41 -15.08 -32.08
CA ALA A 235 -18.24 -16.42 -31.53
C ALA A 235 -19.38 -16.86 -30.60
N ALA A 236 -20.25 -15.94 -30.15
CA ALA A 236 -21.31 -16.23 -29.17
C ALA A 236 -22.25 -17.36 -29.62
N GLN A 237 -22.68 -17.36 -30.88
CA GLN A 237 -23.52 -18.43 -31.44
C GLN A 237 -22.80 -19.79 -31.38
N LEU A 238 -21.51 -19.80 -31.70
CA LEU A 238 -20.68 -21.01 -31.72
C LEU A 238 -20.51 -21.59 -30.30
N LEU A 239 -20.28 -20.73 -29.31
CA LEU A 239 -20.20 -21.11 -27.90
C LEU A 239 -21.53 -21.67 -27.38
N SER A 240 -22.66 -21.08 -27.80
CA SER A 240 -24.01 -21.52 -27.44
C SER A 240 -24.35 -22.91 -28.00
N GLU A 241 -24.07 -23.16 -29.29
CA GLU A 241 -24.38 -24.43 -29.97
C GLU A 241 -23.56 -25.61 -29.42
N ASN A 242 -22.31 -25.38 -29.01
CA ASN A 242 -21.40 -26.44 -28.56
C ASN A 242 -21.42 -26.68 -27.04
N HIS A 243 -22.51 -26.28 -26.37
CA HIS A 243 -22.78 -26.58 -24.95
C HIS A 243 -21.65 -26.17 -23.98
N VAL A 244 -20.99 -25.04 -24.25
CA VAL A 244 -19.90 -24.52 -23.40
C VAL A 244 -20.37 -24.20 -21.99
N MET A 245 -21.57 -23.61 -21.86
CA MET A 245 -22.14 -23.24 -20.55
C MET A 245 -22.31 -24.47 -19.62
N PRO A 246 -23.01 -25.55 -20.00
CA PRO A 246 -23.05 -26.80 -19.21
C PRO A 246 -21.67 -27.39 -18.90
N ALA A 247 -20.72 -27.30 -19.84
CA ALA A 247 -19.37 -27.84 -19.65
C ALA A 247 -18.58 -27.07 -18.57
N LEU A 248 -18.72 -25.75 -18.50
CA LEU A 248 -18.10 -24.94 -17.46
C LEU A 248 -18.81 -25.13 -16.11
N LEU A 249 -20.14 -25.17 -16.09
CA LEU A 249 -20.94 -25.40 -14.89
C LEU A 249 -20.70 -26.78 -14.26
N TYR A 250 -20.24 -27.77 -15.03
CA TYR A 250 -19.81 -29.08 -14.50
C TYR A 250 -18.75 -28.97 -13.40
N TYR A 251 -17.90 -27.93 -13.44
CA TYR A 251 -16.86 -27.69 -12.44
C TYR A 251 -17.38 -26.96 -11.19
N VAL A 252 -18.60 -26.42 -11.22
CA VAL A 252 -19.26 -25.76 -10.07
C VAL A 252 -19.90 -26.81 -9.17
N LYS A 253 -19.06 -27.65 -8.56
CA LYS A 253 -19.47 -28.72 -7.63
C LYS A 253 -18.37 -29.01 -6.62
N LYS A 254 -18.75 -29.55 -5.45
CA LYS A 254 -17.80 -29.95 -4.40
C LYS A 254 -16.75 -30.94 -4.91
N ASN A 255 -15.51 -30.83 -4.40
CA ASN A 255 -14.45 -31.79 -4.69
C ASN A 255 -14.70 -33.09 -3.92
N GLU A 256 -15.12 -34.15 -4.62
CA GLU A 256 -15.25 -35.49 -4.04
C GLU A 256 -13.88 -36.20 -3.98
N LYS A 257 -13.77 -37.32 -3.24
CA LYS A 257 -12.50 -38.01 -2.93
C LYS A 257 -11.59 -38.20 -4.17
N PRO A 258 -10.24 -38.14 -3.99
CA PRO A 258 -9.29 -38.32 -5.08
C PRO A 258 -9.49 -39.67 -5.80
N GLY A 259 -9.60 -39.64 -7.13
CA GLY A 259 -9.72 -40.83 -7.98
C GLY A 259 -10.98 -40.89 -8.88
N PHE A 260 -11.95 -39.99 -8.73
CA PHE A 260 -13.23 -40.08 -9.46
C PHE A 260 -13.19 -39.55 -10.91
N HIS A 261 -12.18 -38.74 -11.28
CA HIS A 261 -12.13 -38.03 -12.57
C HIS A 261 -10.77 -38.12 -13.31
N GLY A 262 -9.91 -39.09 -12.97
CA GLY A 262 -8.60 -39.30 -13.62
C GLY A 262 -7.52 -38.26 -13.30
N TRP A 263 -7.89 -37.02 -12.96
CA TRP A 263 -6.97 -35.99 -12.46
C TRP A 263 -6.67 -36.12 -10.96
N SER A 264 -5.48 -35.69 -10.55
CA SER A 264 -5.16 -35.52 -9.12
C SER A 264 -6.01 -34.41 -8.48
N ALA A 265 -6.17 -34.43 -7.15
CA ALA A 265 -6.99 -33.44 -6.44
C ALA A 265 -6.50 -31.99 -6.67
N SER A 266 -5.18 -31.77 -6.76
CA SER A 266 -4.59 -30.47 -7.06
C SER A 266 -4.81 -30.02 -8.51
N GLN A 267 -4.70 -30.94 -9.46
CA GLN A 267 -4.98 -30.64 -10.88
C GLN A 267 -6.46 -30.34 -11.10
N TYR A 268 -7.35 -31.10 -10.48
CA TYR A 268 -8.79 -30.85 -10.56
C TYR A 268 -9.16 -29.48 -9.95
N GLU A 269 -8.57 -29.14 -8.79
CA GLU A 269 -8.75 -27.82 -8.18
C GLU A 269 -8.32 -26.68 -9.12
N GLU A 270 -7.18 -26.82 -9.80
CA GLU A 270 -6.71 -25.83 -10.76
C GLU A 270 -7.64 -25.68 -11.97
N LEU A 271 -8.08 -26.80 -12.56
CA LEU A 271 -9.06 -26.79 -13.66
C LEU A 271 -10.40 -26.21 -13.21
N GLN A 272 -10.85 -26.51 -11.99
CA GLN A 272 -12.08 -25.96 -11.42
C GLN A 272 -12.01 -24.45 -11.30
N LEU A 273 -10.96 -23.90 -10.67
CA LEU A 273 -10.80 -22.46 -10.52
C LEU A 273 -10.70 -21.77 -11.87
N HIS A 274 -10.00 -22.38 -12.82
CA HIS A 274 -9.84 -21.85 -14.17
C HIS A 274 -11.16 -21.87 -14.95
N ALA A 275 -11.94 -22.95 -14.87
CA ALA A 275 -13.26 -23.05 -15.50
C ALA A 275 -14.25 -22.01 -14.94
N ILE A 276 -14.27 -21.80 -13.61
CA ILE A 276 -15.11 -20.76 -12.99
C ILE A 276 -14.65 -19.35 -13.40
N ALA A 277 -13.34 -19.14 -13.54
CA ALA A 277 -12.81 -17.87 -14.04
C ALA A 277 -13.27 -17.58 -15.48
N VAL A 278 -13.20 -18.59 -16.37
CA VAL A 278 -13.68 -18.49 -17.76
C VAL A 278 -15.20 -18.32 -17.80
N LEU A 279 -15.94 -18.96 -16.89
CA LEU A 279 -17.38 -18.79 -16.76
C LEU A 279 -17.76 -17.32 -16.50
N ALA A 280 -16.94 -16.55 -15.78
CA ALA A 280 -17.21 -15.14 -15.53
C ALA A 280 -17.16 -14.29 -16.82
N SER A 281 -16.38 -14.69 -17.83
CA SER A 281 -16.32 -14.04 -19.14
C SER A 281 -17.42 -14.53 -20.09
N VAL A 282 -17.75 -15.83 -20.03
CA VAL A 282 -18.74 -16.45 -20.93
C VAL A 282 -20.18 -16.17 -20.51
N ALA A 283 -20.45 -16.10 -19.20
CA ALA A 283 -21.82 -15.95 -18.68
C ALA A 283 -22.53 -14.66 -19.11
N PRO A 284 -21.87 -13.49 -19.11
CA PRO A 284 -22.48 -12.25 -19.59
C PRO A 284 -22.83 -12.27 -21.09
N VAL A 285 -22.11 -13.06 -21.88
CA VAL A 285 -22.33 -13.17 -23.33
C VAL A 285 -23.48 -14.13 -23.65
N LEU A 286 -23.74 -15.12 -22.78
CA LEU A 286 -24.71 -16.20 -22.99
C LEU A 286 -25.78 -16.25 -21.88
N VAL A 287 -26.40 -15.12 -21.57
CA VAL A 287 -27.38 -14.98 -20.47
C VAL A 287 -28.55 -15.97 -20.59
N ASP A 288 -29.12 -16.16 -21.78
CA ASP A 288 -30.22 -17.12 -22.00
C ASP A 288 -29.82 -18.56 -21.64
N LYS A 289 -28.59 -18.96 -22.01
CA LYS A 289 -28.05 -20.28 -21.67
C LYS A 289 -27.68 -20.39 -20.19
N TYR A 290 -27.19 -19.31 -19.60
CA TYR A 290 -26.89 -19.21 -18.18
C TYR A 290 -28.15 -19.47 -17.32
N LEU A 291 -29.25 -18.76 -17.62
CA LEU A 291 -30.53 -18.91 -16.91
C LEU A 291 -31.17 -20.28 -17.15
N SER A 292 -31.22 -20.75 -18.40
CA SER A 292 -31.78 -22.07 -18.71
C SER A 292 -31.02 -23.24 -18.07
N CYS A 293 -29.72 -23.07 -17.78
CA CYS A 293 -28.92 -24.05 -17.04
C CYS A 293 -29.02 -23.92 -15.51
N ARG A 294 -29.86 -23.01 -14.99
CA ARG A 294 -30.01 -22.73 -13.54
C ARG A 294 -28.68 -22.39 -12.87
N ALA A 295 -27.84 -21.61 -13.54
CA ALA A 295 -26.49 -21.32 -13.08
C ALA A 295 -26.45 -20.58 -11.74
N ASN A 296 -27.38 -19.65 -11.48
CA ASN A 296 -27.51 -18.96 -10.19
C ASN A 296 -27.69 -19.96 -9.04
N THR A 297 -28.63 -20.89 -9.14
CA THR A 297 -28.85 -21.93 -8.12
C THR A 297 -27.59 -22.76 -7.87
N LEU A 298 -26.88 -23.17 -8.93
CA LEU A 298 -25.64 -23.95 -8.80
C LEU A 298 -24.53 -23.16 -8.09
N LEU A 299 -24.36 -21.89 -8.44
CA LEU A 299 -23.36 -21.01 -7.83
C LEU A 299 -23.68 -20.73 -6.35
N LEU A 300 -24.95 -20.46 -6.02
CA LEU A 300 -25.38 -20.22 -4.63
C LEU A 300 -25.19 -21.47 -3.76
N VAL A 301 -25.59 -22.65 -4.23
CA VAL A 301 -25.32 -23.92 -3.52
C VAL A 301 -23.82 -24.17 -3.36
N PHE A 302 -23.02 -23.84 -4.37
CA PHE A 302 -21.57 -24.00 -4.30
C PHE A 302 -20.93 -23.00 -3.31
N LEU A 303 -21.45 -21.78 -3.21
CA LEU A 303 -21.03 -20.79 -2.22
C LEU A 303 -21.39 -21.22 -0.79
N GLU A 304 -22.54 -21.88 -0.60
CA GLU A 304 -22.92 -22.47 0.68
C GLU A 304 -21.90 -23.53 1.14
N TRP A 305 -21.46 -24.40 0.22
CA TRP A 305 -20.37 -25.34 0.49
C TRP A 305 -19.04 -24.64 0.82
N CYS A 306 -18.76 -23.49 0.22
CA CYS A 306 -17.57 -22.68 0.52
C CYS A 306 -17.59 -22.12 1.95
N LEU A 307 -18.76 -21.81 2.50
CA LEU A 307 -18.96 -21.42 3.90
C LEU A 307 -18.88 -22.60 4.88
N GLY A 308 -19.32 -23.79 4.46
CA GLY A 308 -19.38 -24.98 5.30
C GLY A 308 -18.02 -25.49 5.81
N GLN A 309 -18.04 -26.25 6.91
CA GLN A 309 -16.84 -26.80 7.57
C GLN A 309 -16.27 -28.07 6.90
N ASP A 310 -16.84 -28.52 5.77
CA ASP A 310 -16.40 -29.74 5.10
C ASP A 310 -14.90 -29.75 4.77
N HIS A 311 -14.29 -30.93 4.89
CA HIS A 311 -12.87 -31.15 4.57
C HIS A 311 -12.54 -30.70 3.14
N PHE A 312 -11.53 -29.85 3.03
CA PHE A 312 -10.98 -29.39 1.76
C PHE A 312 -9.76 -30.23 1.39
N TYR A 313 -9.82 -30.91 0.24
CA TYR A 313 -8.76 -31.82 -0.23
C TYR A 313 -7.75 -31.13 -1.17
N GLY A 314 -7.94 -29.83 -1.46
CA GLY A 314 -7.07 -29.06 -2.34
C GLY A 314 -5.74 -28.68 -1.66
N GLN A 315 -4.63 -28.93 -2.35
CA GLN A 315 -3.26 -28.61 -1.92
C GLN A 315 -2.52 -27.77 -2.97
N GLY A 316 -3.22 -27.23 -3.97
CA GLY A 316 -2.61 -26.67 -5.18
C GLY A 316 -1.85 -25.35 -4.98
N ASN A 317 -0.71 -25.22 -5.67
CA ASN A 317 0.03 -23.97 -5.85
C ASN A 317 -0.41 -23.23 -7.14
N SER A 318 -1.68 -23.33 -7.52
CA SER A 318 -2.17 -22.79 -8.79
C SER A 318 -2.14 -21.25 -8.83
N PHE A 319 -1.98 -20.69 -10.03
CA PHE A 319 -2.01 -19.23 -10.26
C PHE A 319 -3.33 -18.60 -9.78
N HIS A 320 -4.45 -19.27 -10.04
CA HIS A 320 -5.79 -18.88 -9.57
C HIS A 320 -6.02 -19.19 -8.08
N GLY A 321 -5.15 -19.94 -7.41
CA GLY A 321 -5.20 -20.23 -5.97
C GLY A 321 -4.35 -19.29 -5.11
N THR A 322 -3.80 -18.21 -5.68
CA THR A 322 -2.99 -17.21 -4.97
C THR A 322 -3.75 -16.62 -3.76
N ASP A 323 -3.09 -16.56 -2.60
CA ASP A 323 -3.63 -16.16 -1.29
C ASP A 323 -4.80 -16.98 -0.69
N GLY A 324 -5.29 -18.02 -1.39
CA GLY A 324 -6.36 -18.92 -0.93
C GLY A 324 -5.93 -20.36 -0.60
N ARG A 325 -4.62 -20.66 -0.61
CA ARG A 325 -4.08 -22.03 -0.54
C ARG A 325 -4.59 -22.81 0.67
N GLY A 326 -5.03 -24.04 0.42
CA GLY A 326 -5.57 -24.93 1.45
C GLY A 326 -6.91 -24.47 2.04
N SER A 327 -7.61 -23.55 1.37
CA SER A 327 -8.91 -23.04 1.79
C SER A 327 -9.86 -22.91 0.61
N LYS A 328 -11.17 -22.78 0.89
CA LYS A 328 -12.22 -22.58 -0.11
C LYS A 328 -12.34 -21.13 -0.61
N LEU A 329 -11.42 -20.23 -0.21
CA LEU A 329 -11.51 -18.79 -0.51
C LEU A 329 -11.33 -18.47 -2.00
N ALA A 330 -10.49 -19.22 -2.71
CA ALA A 330 -10.30 -19.02 -4.15
C ALA A 330 -11.59 -19.38 -4.92
N GLN A 331 -12.22 -20.50 -4.57
CA GLN A 331 -13.49 -20.93 -5.13
C GLN A 331 -14.58 -19.88 -4.87
N MET A 332 -14.68 -19.40 -3.62
CA MET A 332 -15.59 -18.33 -3.24
C MET A 332 -15.38 -17.06 -4.08
N ARG A 333 -14.13 -16.60 -4.23
CA ARG A 333 -13.78 -15.40 -5.03
C ARG A 333 -14.27 -15.53 -6.46
N TYR A 334 -13.94 -16.62 -7.15
CA TYR A 334 -14.31 -16.79 -8.56
C TYR A 334 -15.81 -16.97 -8.75
N SER A 335 -16.49 -17.69 -7.86
CA SER A 335 -17.95 -17.83 -7.93
C SER A 335 -18.68 -16.50 -7.74
N ILE A 336 -18.23 -15.66 -6.80
CA ILE A 336 -18.77 -14.30 -6.64
C ILE A 336 -18.48 -13.44 -7.87
N ARG A 337 -17.30 -13.59 -8.48
CA ARG A 337 -16.94 -12.87 -9.71
C ARG A 337 -17.84 -13.23 -10.90
N VAL A 338 -18.29 -14.49 -11.00
CA VAL A 338 -19.30 -14.89 -12.00
C VAL A 338 -20.63 -14.18 -11.73
N LEU A 339 -21.11 -14.19 -10.48
CA LEU A 339 -22.35 -13.48 -10.14
C LEU A 339 -22.23 -11.98 -10.44
N ARG A 340 -21.11 -11.36 -10.06
CA ARG A 340 -20.81 -9.96 -10.37
C ARG A 340 -20.85 -9.67 -11.86
N SER A 341 -20.25 -10.51 -12.71
CA SER A 341 -20.17 -10.22 -14.14
C SER A 341 -21.53 -10.30 -14.84
N VAL A 342 -22.42 -11.20 -14.40
CA VAL A 342 -23.78 -11.29 -14.97
C VAL A 342 -24.68 -10.18 -14.42
N VAL A 343 -24.60 -9.87 -13.12
CA VAL A 343 -25.38 -8.78 -12.51
C VAL A 343 -24.99 -7.41 -13.05
N ALA A 344 -23.72 -7.21 -13.43
CA ALA A 344 -23.25 -5.97 -14.07
C ALA A 344 -23.91 -5.65 -15.43
N LEU A 345 -24.67 -6.59 -16.02
CA LEU A 345 -25.46 -6.34 -17.22
C LEU A 345 -26.78 -5.59 -16.95
N TYR A 346 -27.18 -5.44 -15.67
CA TYR A 346 -28.46 -4.87 -15.28
C TYR A 346 -29.66 -5.59 -15.93
N ASP A 347 -29.56 -6.91 -16.10
CA ASP A 347 -30.63 -7.74 -16.62
C ASP A 347 -31.65 -8.09 -15.51
N ASP A 348 -32.91 -7.73 -15.73
CA ASP A 348 -33.99 -7.93 -14.77
C ASP A 348 -34.30 -9.41 -14.50
N ALA A 349 -34.18 -10.29 -15.50
CA ALA A 349 -34.46 -11.70 -15.35
C ALA A 349 -33.41 -12.39 -14.46
N VAL A 350 -32.14 -12.02 -14.64
CA VAL A 350 -31.04 -12.49 -13.77
C VAL A 350 -31.25 -12.01 -12.33
N SER A 351 -31.55 -10.73 -12.15
CA SER A 351 -31.70 -10.12 -10.83
C SER A 351 -32.91 -10.70 -10.08
N THR A 352 -34.02 -10.95 -10.80
CA THR A 352 -35.22 -11.57 -10.25
C THR A 352 -34.99 -13.02 -9.87
N ASP A 353 -34.31 -13.81 -10.71
CA ASP A 353 -33.97 -15.20 -10.36
C ASP A 353 -33.04 -15.26 -9.13
N LEU A 354 -32.02 -14.40 -9.03
CA LEU A 354 -31.15 -14.33 -7.85
C LEU A 354 -31.92 -13.97 -6.57
N TYR A 355 -32.83 -13.00 -6.68
CA TYR A 355 -33.70 -12.60 -5.58
C TYR A 355 -34.58 -13.77 -5.12
N ASP A 356 -35.25 -14.47 -6.04
CA ASP A 356 -36.14 -15.60 -5.73
C ASP A 356 -35.41 -16.77 -5.08
N GLN A 357 -34.11 -16.94 -5.38
CA GLN A 357 -33.25 -17.95 -4.75
C GLN A 357 -32.71 -17.54 -3.37
N GLY A 358 -33.06 -16.36 -2.85
CA GLY A 358 -32.62 -15.88 -1.54
C GLY A 358 -31.17 -15.38 -1.49
N ALA A 359 -30.62 -14.92 -2.62
CA ALA A 359 -29.22 -14.52 -2.72
C ALA A 359 -28.81 -13.41 -1.74
N ILE A 360 -29.70 -12.44 -1.45
CA ILE A 360 -29.38 -11.30 -0.57
C ILE A 360 -28.94 -11.77 0.83
N SER A 361 -29.71 -12.65 1.47
CA SER A 361 -29.38 -13.16 2.81
C SER A 361 -28.08 -13.95 2.81
N GLN A 362 -27.89 -14.81 1.81
CA GLN A 362 -26.69 -15.61 1.70
C GLN A 362 -25.44 -14.75 1.45
N LEU A 363 -25.54 -13.72 0.61
CA LEU A 363 -24.45 -12.79 0.34
C LEU A 363 -24.06 -11.98 1.60
N LEU A 364 -25.04 -11.59 2.43
CA LEU A 364 -24.77 -10.94 3.72
C LEU A 364 -24.03 -11.87 4.71
N ASP A 365 -24.34 -13.16 4.72
CA ASP A 365 -23.61 -14.16 5.51
C ASP A 365 -22.17 -14.34 5.04
N ILE A 366 -21.95 -14.36 3.72
CA ILE A 366 -20.60 -14.43 3.14
C ILE A 366 -19.82 -13.14 3.44
N LEU A 367 -20.47 -11.98 3.34
CA LEU A 367 -19.86 -10.69 3.66
C LEU A 367 -19.41 -10.65 5.12
N LYS A 368 -20.25 -11.14 6.05
CA LYS A 368 -19.90 -11.29 7.47
C LYS A 368 -18.69 -12.19 7.67
N TYR A 369 -18.70 -13.38 7.06
CA TYR A 369 -17.59 -14.32 7.12
C TYR A 369 -16.28 -13.70 6.62
N ALA A 370 -16.33 -13.00 5.48
CA ALA A 370 -15.17 -12.34 4.90
C ALA A 370 -14.67 -11.19 5.79
N ALA A 371 -15.58 -10.41 6.39
CA ALA A 371 -15.25 -9.31 7.29
C ALA A 371 -14.66 -9.76 8.63
N ASP A 372 -15.09 -10.92 9.15
CA ASP A 372 -14.51 -11.48 10.37
C ASP A 372 -13.13 -12.09 10.09
N LYS A 373 -12.96 -12.77 8.95
CA LYS A 373 -11.64 -13.27 8.53
C LYS A 373 -10.66 -12.15 8.20
N SER A 374 -11.10 -11.03 7.62
CA SER A 374 -10.20 -9.90 7.36
C SER A 374 -9.67 -9.27 8.65
N LYS A 375 -10.33 -9.48 9.80
CA LYS A 375 -9.81 -9.10 11.14
C LYS A 375 -8.75 -10.04 11.70
N GLU A 376 -8.56 -11.22 11.10
CA GLU A 376 -7.52 -12.20 11.45
C GLU A 376 -6.40 -12.32 10.40
N LYS A 377 -6.71 -12.06 9.12
CA LYS A 377 -5.77 -11.95 7.99
C LYS A 377 -6.11 -10.79 7.01
N GLU A 378 -5.26 -9.77 6.90
CA GLU A 378 -5.34 -8.74 5.87
C GLU A 378 -4.85 -9.42 4.59
N GLY A 379 -5.75 -9.58 3.64
CA GLY A 379 -5.48 -10.24 2.37
C GLY A 379 -6.33 -9.62 1.28
N THR A 380 -5.70 -9.30 0.17
CA THR A 380 -6.32 -8.65 -1.00
C THR A 380 -7.55 -9.41 -1.49
N VAL A 381 -7.51 -10.75 -1.46
CA VAL A 381 -8.63 -11.62 -1.86
C VAL A 381 -9.89 -11.40 -1.02
N LEU A 382 -9.76 -11.22 0.30
CA LEU A 382 -10.93 -11.00 1.17
C LEU A 382 -11.54 -9.62 0.93
N LEU A 383 -10.72 -8.60 0.66
CA LEU A 383 -11.19 -7.26 0.32
C LEU A 383 -11.92 -7.26 -1.03
N GLU A 384 -11.39 -7.98 -2.04
CA GLU A 384 -12.06 -8.15 -3.33
C GLU A 384 -13.40 -8.87 -3.19
N ILE A 385 -13.47 -9.95 -2.40
CA ILE A 385 -14.73 -10.66 -2.13
C ILE A 385 -15.77 -9.71 -1.51
N GLN A 386 -15.37 -8.89 -0.54
CA GLN A 386 -16.27 -7.93 0.09
C GLN A 386 -16.75 -6.87 -0.90
N ALA A 387 -15.85 -6.29 -1.71
CA ALA A 387 -16.21 -5.28 -2.71
C ALA A 387 -17.13 -5.85 -3.80
N ASP A 388 -16.86 -7.07 -4.28
CA ASP A 388 -17.70 -7.74 -5.29
C ASP A 388 -19.09 -8.07 -4.74
N ILE A 389 -19.21 -8.50 -3.47
CA ILE A 389 -20.51 -8.72 -2.82
C ILE A 389 -21.29 -7.42 -2.67
N LEU A 390 -20.64 -6.34 -2.21
CA LEU A 390 -21.30 -5.04 -2.03
C LEU A 390 -21.83 -4.50 -3.36
N PHE A 391 -21.09 -4.69 -4.45
CA PHE A 391 -21.55 -4.36 -5.80
C PHE A 391 -22.75 -5.22 -6.25
N ILE A 392 -22.73 -6.52 -6.00
CA ILE A 392 -23.89 -7.38 -6.34
C ILE A 392 -25.12 -6.92 -5.55
N LEU A 393 -24.97 -6.63 -4.26
CA LEU A 393 -26.06 -6.16 -3.42
C LEU A 393 -26.60 -4.80 -3.88
N SER A 394 -25.72 -3.87 -4.31
CA SER A 394 -26.14 -2.55 -4.79
C SER A 394 -27.03 -2.68 -6.04
N VAL A 395 -26.62 -3.48 -7.03
CA VAL A 395 -27.42 -3.72 -8.24
C VAL A 395 -28.71 -4.47 -7.93
N LEU A 396 -28.68 -5.52 -7.09
CA LEU A 396 -29.88 -6.29 -6.77
C LEU A 396 -30.96 -5.44 -6.09
N CYS A 397 -30.57 -4.49 -5.23
CA CYS A 397 -31.51 -3.65 -4.48
C CYS A 397 -31.85 -2.35 -5.19
N GLU A 398 -31.21 -2.03 -6.31
CA GLU A 398 -31.42 -0.78 -7.03
C GLU A 398 -32.89 -0.64 -7.46
N ASN A 399 -33.49 0.51 -7.20
CA ASN A 399 -34.88 0.86 -7.58
C ASN A 399 -36.01 -0.06 -7.07
N ASP A 400 -35.75 -1.07 -6.22
CA ASP A 400 -36.77 -1.98 -5.67
C ASP A 400 -36.87 -1.90 -4.14
N VAL A 401 -37.99 -1.36 -3.65
CA VAL A 401 -38.22 -1.15 -2.20
C VAL A 401 -38.26 -2.46 -1.42
N HIS A 402 -38.83 -3.54 -1.97
CA HIS A 402 -38.94 -4.83 -1.27
C HIS A 402 -37.56 -5.48 -1.08
N ARG A 403 -36.69 -5.38 -2.08
CA ARG A 403 -35.31 -5.88 -2.00
C ARG A 403 -34.49 -5.07 -0.99
N LYS A 404 -34.68 -3.74 -0.94
CA LYS A 404 -34.10 -2.87 0.10
C LYS A 404 -34.58 -3.23 1.50
N GLU A 405 -35.86 -3.57 1.67
CA GLU A 405 -36.40 -4.03 2.95
C GLU A 405 -35.75 -5.34 3.44
N LEU A 406 -35.45 -6.29 2.53
CA LEU A 406 -34.73 -7.52 2.86
C LEU A 406 -33.27 -7.29 3.25
N PHE A 407 -32.60 -6.32 2.63
CA PHE A 407 -31.27 -5.89 3.07
C PHE A 407 -31.30 -5.49 4.57
N SER A 408 -32.40 -4.86 4.99
CA SER A 408 -32.82 -4.67 6.39
C SER A 408 -31.77 -4.03 7.30
N CYS A 409 -32.03 -4.01 8.61
CA CYS A 409 -31.06 -3.60 9.62
C CYS A 409 -29.81 -4.49 9.67
N GLU A 410 -29.91 -5.75 9.23
CA GLU A 410 -28.78 -6.67 9.21
C GLU A 410 -27.72 -6.21 8.20
N GLY A 411 -28.12 -5.87 6.98
CA GLY A 411 -27.20 -5.34 5.96
C GLY A 411 -26.50 -4.06 6.43
N ILE A 412 -27.23 -3.19 7.13
CA ILE A 412 -26.68 -1.98 7.74
C ILE A 412 -25.65 -2.30 8.82
N ASP A 413 -25.88 -3.31 9.68
CA ASP A 413 -24.88 -3.77 10.64
C ASP A 413 -23.61 -4.28 9.96
N ARG A 414 -23.73 -4.87 8.76
CA ARG A 414 -22.58 -5.29 7.96
C ARG A 414 -21.87 -4.10 7.30
N LEU A 415 -22.57 -3.01 6.95
CA LEU A 415 -21.98 -1.83 6.31
C LEU A 415 -21.18 -0.93 7.26
N ILE A 416 -21.68 -0.70 8.48
CA ILE A 416 -21.08 0.24 9.44
C ILE A 416 -19.57 0.06 9.67
N PRO A 417 -19.03 -1.17 9.80
CA PRO A 417 -17.59 -1.39 9.94
C PRO A 417 -16.75 -0.80 8.80
N PHE A 418 -17.25 -0.75 7.57
CA PHE A 418 -16.51 -0.19 6.42
C PHE A 418 -16.36 1.33 6.52
N PHE A 419 -17.37 2.03 7.07
CA PHE A 419 -17.31 3.48 7.31
C PHE A 419 -16.52 3.86 8.56
N LYS A 420 -16.28 2.91 9.48
CA LYS A 420 -15.42 3.08 10.66
C LYS A 420 -13.93 2.82 10.37
N MET A 421 -13.57 2.59 9.11
CA MET A 421 -12.21 2.29 8.73
C MET A 421 -11.29 3.52 8.93
N ASP A 422 -10.06 3.27 9.37
CA ASP A 422 -9.06 4.34 9.50
C ASP A 422 -8.74 4.93 8.12
N PRO A 423 -8.88 6.25 7.90
CA PRO A 423 -8.57 6.92 6.63
C PRO A 423 -7.15 6.62 6.14
N ARG A 424 -6.19 6.35 7.04
CA ARG A 424 -4.82 5.97 6.66
C ARG A 424 -4.74 4.69 5.82
N LYS A 425 -5.73 3.81 5.92
CA LYS A 425 -5.82 2.58 5.12
C LYS A 425 -6.18 2.83 3.66
N LEU A 426 -6.81 3.96 3.34
CA LEU A 426 -7.16 4.36 1.96
C LEU A 426 -5.91 4.64 1.12
N CYS A 427 -4.84 5.14 1.76
CA CYS A 427 -3.54 5.34 1.11
C CYS A 427 -2.76 4.02 0.90
N ILE A 428 -3.18 2.92 1.52
CA ILE A 428 -2.53 1.62 1.36
C ILE A 428 -3.11 0.98 0.09
N GLY A 429 -2.26 0.75 -0.92
CA GLY A 429 -2.62 0.20 -2.24
C GLY A 429 -3.15 -1.25 -2.27
N LEU A 430 -3.76 -1.72 -1.17
CA LEU A 430 -4.37 -3.05 -1.01
C LEU A 430 -5.84 -3.11 -1.50
N GLY A 431 -6.40 -2.02 -2.02
CA GLY A 431 -7.76 -2.00 -2.58
C GLY A 431 -8.87 -1.49 -1.63
N TYR A 432 -8.50 -0.94 -0.47
CA TYR A 432 -9.46 -0.37 0.49
C TYR A 432 -10.31 0.79 -0.08
N ASN A 433 -9.79 1.53 -1.06
CA ASN A 433 -10.56 2.58 -1.76
C ASN A 433 -11.72 1.99 -2.55
N CYS A 434 -11.48 0.88 -3.27
CA CYS A 434 -12.53 0.18 -4.00
C CYS A 434 -13.58 -0.36 -3.03
N LEU A 435 -13.16 -0.91 -1.89
CA LEU A 435 -14.09 -1.40 -0.87
C LEU A 435 -14.95 -0.28 -0.28
N LEU A 436 -14.37 0.88 0.04
CA LEU A 436 -15.14 2.02 0.56
C LEU A 436 -16.10 2.58 -0.49
N LEU A 437 -15.67 2.69 -1.74
CA LEU A 437 -16.53 3.12 -2.85
C LEU A 437 -17.69 2.14 -3.05
N SER A 438 -17.44 0.82 -3.04
CA SER A 438 -18.49 -0.20 -3.10
C SER A 438 -19.42 -0.15 -1.89
N ALA A 439 -18.93 0.20 -0.70
CA ALA A 439 -19.77 0.39 0.48
C ALA A 439 -20.65 1.64 0.37
N LEU A 440 -20.13 2.75 -0.18
CA LEU A 440 -20.90 3.97 -0.44
C LEU A 440 -21.95 3.75 -1.53
N ASP A 441 -21.61 3.02 -2.59
CA ASP A 441 -22.55 2.60 -3.65
C ASP A 441 -23.65 1.69 -3.09
N CYS A 442 -23.28 0.71 -2.26
CA CYS A 442 -24.24 -0.14 -1.57
C CYS A 442 -25.14 0.66 -0.61
N LEU A 443 -24.61 1.67 0.09
CA LEU A 443 -25.42 2.56 0.92
C LEU A 443 -26.43 3.34 0.06
N TRP A 444 -25.99 3.89 -1.07
CA TRP A 444 -26.87 4.61 -2.00
C TRP A 444 -27.98 3.70 -2.53
N SER A 445 -27.63 2.57 -3.12
CA SER A 445 -28.60 1.72 -3.80
C SER A 445 -29.48 0.92 -2.84
N CYS A 446 -28.93 0.39 -1.73
CA CYS A 446 -29.67 -0.49 -0.81
C CYS A 446 -30.43 0.24 0.30
N VAL A 447 -29.99 1.42 0.74
CA VAL A 447 -30.56 2.08 1.92
C VAL A 447 -31.41 3.28 1.54
N ILE A 448 -30.92 4.15 0.64
CA ILE A 448 -31.63 5.39 0.29
C ILE A 448 -32.94 5.07 -0.43
N GLY A 449 -34.00 5.79 -0.08
CA GLY A 449 -35.35 5.60 -0.59
C GLY A 449 -36.14 4.51 0.13
N CYS A 450 -35.56 3.83 1.13
CA CYS A 450 -36.25 2.90 2.03
C CYS A 450 -36.27 3.47 3.45
N SER A 451 -37.43 3.94 3.91
CA SER A 451 -37.57 4.63 5.21
C SER A 451 -37.09 3.79 6.40
N VAL A 452 -37.34 2.47 6.39
CA VAL A 452 -36.92 1.55 7.46
C VAL A 452 -35.40 1.42 7.49
N ALA A 453 -34.76 1.28 6.33
CA ALA A 453 -33.31 1.15 6.22
C ALA A 453 -32.62 2.47 6.59
N GLU A 454 -33.13 3.61 6.10
CA GLU A 454 -32.59 4.93 6.43
C GLU A 454 -32.64 5.20 7.93
N ASP A 455 -33.80 4.96 8.56
CA ASP A 455 -33.98 5.15 10.00
C ASP A 455 -33.00 4.28 10.80
N CYS A 456 -32.84 3.02 10.41
CA CYS A 456 -31.90 2.10 11.05
C CYS A 456 -30.44 2.55 10.90
N PHE A 457 -30.05 3.11 9.75
CA PHE A 457 -28.72 3.67 9.53
C PHE A 457 -28.49 4.92 10.39
N ILE A 458 -29.48 5.81 10.48
CA ILE A 458 -29.42 7.03 11.29
C ILE A 458 -29.32 6.70 12.79
N GLU A 459 -30.15 5.77 13.29
CA GLU A 459 -30.14 5.32 14.69
C GLU A 459 -28.79 4.73 15.12
N LYS A 460 -28.10 4.06 14.20
CA LYS A 460 -26.76 3.50 14.43
C LYS A 460 -25.62 4.49 14.21
N GLN A 461 -25.93 5.79 14.20
CA GLN A 461 -24.99 6.90 14.02
C GLN A 461 -24.31 6.90 12.64
N GLY A 462 -24.94 6.35 11.60
CA GLY A 462 -24.40 6.29 10.25
C GLY A 462 -24.06 7.67 9.67
N ILE A 463 -24.92 8.67 9.91
CA ILE A 463 -24.66 10.06 9.51
C ILE A 463 -23.40 10.64 10.16
N PHE A 464 -23.09 10.25 11.40
CA PHE A 464 -21.86 10.71 12.07
C PHE A 464 -20.63 10.14 11.38
N LEU A 465 -20.68 8.86 10.98
CA LEU A 465 -19.59 8.21 10.26
C LEU A 465 -19.36 8.84 8.88
N LEU A 466 -20.43 9.20 8.15
CA LEU A 466 -20.31 9.91 6.88
C LEU A 466 -19.67 11.30 7.06
N LEU A 467 -20.05 12.04 8.11
CA LEU A 467 -19.44 13.34 8.42
C LEU A 467 -17.99 13.21 8.87
N ASP A 468 -17.64 12.16 9.62
CA ASP A 468 -16.26 11.86 10.02
C ASP A 468 -15.38 11.53 8.79
N LEU A 469 -15.93 10.77 7.83
CA LEU A 469 -15.27 10.49 6.56
C LEU A 469 -15.14 11.77 5.72
N LEU A 470 -16.18 12.61 5.67
CA LEU A 470 -16.12 13.90 4.98
C LEU A 470 -15.06 14.84 5.60
N ALA A 471 -14.88 14.79 6.93
CA ALA A 471 -13.85 15.54 7.64
C ALA A 471 -12.40 15.09 7.34
N SER A 472 -12.22 13.92 6.72
CA SER A 472 -10.89 13.47 6.25
C SER A 472 -10.37 14.26 5.03
N LYS A 473 -11.25 14.98 4.32
CA LYS A 473 -10.96 15.87 3.18
C LYS A 473 -10.34 15.18 1.95
N GLU A 474 -10.65 13.91 1.70
CA GLU A 474 -10.27 13.25 0.44
C GLU A 474 -11.16 13.73 -0.73
N GLN A 475 -10.60 14.54 -1.63
CA GLN A 475 -11.35 15.23 -2.71
C GLN A 475 -12.26 14.29 -3.53
N ASN A 476 -11.79 13.09 -3.89
CA ASN A 476 -12.55 12.14 -4.71
C ASN A 476 -13.78 11.54 -3.99
N LEU A 477 -13.76 11.45 -2.67
CA LEU A 477 -14.87 10.91 -1.87
C LEU A 477 -15.84 11.98 -1.41
N CYS A 478 -15.36 13.22 -1.21
CA CYS A 478 -16.18 14.35 -0.76
C CYS A 478 -17.44 14.53 -1.62
N ASN A 479 -17.31 14.47 -2.95
CA ASN A 479 -18.44 14.68 -3.85
C ASN A 479 -19.52 13.57 -3.72
N ILE A 480 -19.08 12.32 -3.55
CA ILE A 480 -19.98 11.15 -3.40
C ILE A 480 -20.68 11.22 -2.04
N ILE A 481 -19.93 11.44 -0.96
CA ILE A 481 -20.47 11.52 0.41
C ILE A 481 -21.45 12.70 0.53
N LEU A 482 -21.12 13.86 -0.04
CA LEU A 482 -22.05 15.00 -0.07
C LEU A 482 -23.32 14.67 -0.86
N GLY A 483 -23.22 13.90 -1.95
CA GLY A 483 -24.38 13.42 -2.69
C GLY A 483 -25.29 12.57 -1.80
N ILE A 484 -24.70 11.55 -1.15
CA ILE A 484 -25.42 10.67 -0.22
C ILE A 484 -26.09 11.48 0.90
N LEU A 485 -25.39 12.43 1.51
CA LEU A 485 -25.93 13.27 2.59
C LEU A 485 -27.10 14.15 2.10
N VAL A 486 -27.08 14.64 0.86
CA VAL A 486 -28.19 15.40 0.28
C VAL A 486 -29.42 14.52 0.16
N GLU A 487 -29.31 13.28 -0.31
CA GLU A 487 -30.47 12.41 -0.42
C GLU A 487 -31.00 11.99 0.96
N PHE A 488 -30.12 11.64 1.90
CA PHE A 488 -30.52 11.39 3.30
C PHE A 488 -31.20 12.60 3.97
N SER A 489 -30.95 13.82 3.50
CA SER A 489 -31.55 15.03 4.06
C SER A 489 -33.04 15.17 3.78
N ASP A 490 -33.61 14.33 2.90
CA ASP A 490 -35.05 14.20 2.75
C ASP A 490 -35.69 13.50 3.96
N ASN A 491 -34.94 12.68 4.70
CA ASN A 491 -35.36 12.17 6.01
C ASN A 491 -35.20 13.26 7.09
N PRO A 492 -36.28 13.65 7.79
CA PRO A 492 -36.23 14.74 8.77
C PRO A 492 -35.28 14.46 9.95
N LYS A 493 -35.05 13.19 10.31
CA LYS A 493 -34.14 12.81 11.41
C LYS A 493 -32.68 13.16 11.08
N THR A 494 -32.28 13.13 9.82
CA THR A 494 -30.90 13.43 9.37
C THR A 494 -30.45 14.82 9.84
N THR A 495 -31.31 15.82 9.69
CA THR A 495 -30.98 17.21 10.08
C THR A 495 -30.70 17.36 11.57
N LEU A 496 -31.45 16.65 12.42
CA LEU A 496 -31.24 16.62 13.87
C LEU A 496 -29.87 16.02 14.22
N HIS A 497 -29.52 14.90 13.59
CA HIS A 497 -28.21 14.26 13.76
C HIS A 497 -27.07 15.17 13.29
N MET A 498 -27.18 15.80 12.13
CA MET A 498 -26.15 16.73 11.63
C MET A 498 -25.92 17.92 12.59
N ARG A 499 -26.97 18.44 13.25
CA ARG A 499 -26.83 19.52 14.25
C ARG A 499 -26.11 19.09 15.53
N VAL A 500 -26.27 17.82 15.92
CA VAL A 500 -25.66 17.26 17.14
C VAL A 500 -24.22 16.81 16.90
N TRP A 501 -23.85 16.43 15.68
CA TRP A 501 -22.51 15.96 15.35
C TRP A 501 -21.41 16.96 15.75
N ARG A 502 -20.32 16.42 16.29
CA ARG A 502 -19.11 17.16 16.66
C ARG A 502 -17.88 16.36 16.20
N GLY A 503 -17.09 16.97 15.32
CA GLY A 503 -15.84 16.42 14.81
C GLY A 503 -14.64 16.70 15.71
N LYS A 504 -13.43 16.52 15.14
CA LYS A 504 -12.17 16.82 15.83
C LYS A 504 -12.14 18.32 16.22
N ARG A 505 -11.72 18.62 17.46
CA ARG A 505 -11.69 19.99 18.03
C ARG A 505 -13.09 20.65 18.13
N ASP A 506 -14.13 19.87 18.39
CA ASP A 506 -15.52 20.34 18.53
C ASP A 506 -16.08 21.02 17.25
N GLN A 507 -15.56 20.64 16.09
CA GLN A 507 -16.01 21.16 14.79
C GLN A 507 -17.47 20.77 14.54
N THR A 508 -18.32 21.74 14.20
CA THR A 508 -19.73 21.49 13.84
C THR A 508 -19.88 21.14 12.36
N ALA A 509 -20.97 20.45 11.99
CA ALA A 509 -21.22 20.06 10.60
C ALA A 509 -21.31 21.30 9.68
N ALA A 510 -21.92 22.39 10.15
CA ALA A 510 -21.96 23.66 9.43
C ALA A 510 -20.56 24.24 9.20
N ASN A 511 -19.69 24.22 10.21
CA ASN A 511 -18.31 24.67 10.06
C ASN A 511 -17.54 23.82 9.04
N LEU A 512 -17.72 22.49 9.05
CA LEU A 512 -17.11 21.58 8.08
C LEU A 512 -17.54 21.90 6.63
N LEU A 513 -18.84 22.06 6.39
CA LEU A 513 -19.38 22.38 5.06
C LEU A 513 -18.86 23.73 4.54
N ILE A 514 -18.75 24.75 5.40
CA ILE A 514 -18.17 26.06 5.05
C ILE A 514 -16.67 25.93 4.73
N GLN A 515 -15.92 25.09 5.45
CA GLN A 515 -14.52 24.85 5.12
C GLN A 515 -14.34 24.17 3.76
N LEU A 516 -15.18 23.19 3.43
CA LEU A 516 -15.16 22.51 2.13
C LEU A 516 -15.51 23.49 1.00
N TRP A 517 -16.48 24.38 1.22
CA TRP A 517 -16.81 25.45 0.27
C TRP A 517 -15.60 26.33 -0.03
N ARG A 518 -14.88 26.79 1.00
CA ARG A 518 -13.69 27.63 0.81
C ARG A 518 -12.57 26.89 0.08
N GLN A 519 -12.37 25.61 0.39
CA GLN A 519 -11.37 24.80 -0.30
C GLN A 519 -11.70 24.69 -1.79
N GLU A 520 -12.95 24.40 -2.13
CA GLU A 520 -13.42 24.35 -3.53
C GLU A 520 -13.25 25.70 -4.25
N GLU A 521 -13.55 26.83 -3.58
CA GLU A 521 -13.32 28.16 -4.13
C GLU A 521 -11.83 28.43 -4.42
N LEU A 522 -10.93 27.96 -3.54
CA LEU A 522 -9.49 28.06 -3.74
C LEU A 522 -9.04 27.19 -4.92
N ASP A 523 -9.49 25.94 -4.99
CA ASP A 523 -9.14 24.98 -6.04
C ASP A 523 -9.58 25.49 -7.43
N LEU A 524 -10.72 26.21 -7.51
CA LEU A 524 -11.23 26.84 -8.73
C LEU A 524 -10.66 28.24 -9.01
N GLY A 525 -9.83 28.77 -8.11
CA GLY A 525 -9.21 30.09 -8.25
C GLY A 525 -10.18 31.27 -8.14
N VAL A 526 -11.25 31.14 -7.35
CA VAL A 526 -12.18 32.24 -7.04
C VAL A 526 -11.48 33.26 -6.14
N LYS A 527 -11.44 34.53 -6.54
CA LYS A 527 -10.74 35.58 -5.80
C LYS A 527 -11.59 36.10 -4.64
N ARG A 528 -11.03 36.05 -3.43
CA ARG A 528 -11.59 36.62 -2.19
C ARG A 528 -10.58 37.57 -1.54
N ASP A 529 -11.06 38.49 -0.70
CA ASP A 529 -10.17 39.31 0.11
C ASP A 529 -9.61 38.53 1.32
N GLN A 530 -8.76 39.16 2.13
CA GLN A 530 -8.15 38.54 3.32
C GLN A 530 -9.18 38.06 4.37
N TYR A 531 -10.40 38.61 4.38
CA TYR A 531 -11.48 38.25 5.29
C TYR A 531 -12.51 37.30 4.65
N GLY A 532 -12.33 36.90 3.38
CA GLY A 532 -13.26 36.03 2.65
C GLY A 532 -14.41 36.77 1.95
N LYS A 533 -14.33 38.09 1.82
CA LYS A 533 -15.34 38.95 1.18
C LYS A 533 -15.31 38.83 -0.34
N ILE A 534 -16.44 39.12 -0.97
CA ILE A 534 -16.57 39.30 -2.42
C ILE A 534 -15.77 40.54 -2.87
N ILE A 535 -14.86 40.34 -3.84
CA ILE A 535 -14.13 41.43 -4.51
C ILE A 535 -14.88 41.91 -5.77
N ASP A 536 -15.38 40.97 -6.57
CA ASP A 536 -16.11 41.26 -7.81
C ASP A 536 -17.61 41.06 -7.60
N THR A 537 -18.35 42.16 -7.42
CA THR A 537 -19.81 42.13 -7.20
C THR A 537 -20.59 41.72 -8.45
N LYS A 538 -20.02 41.87 -9.64
CA LYS A 538 -20.66 41.46 -10.91
C LYS A 538 -20.53 39.98 -11.15
N ARG A 539 -19.44 39.37 -10.70
CA ARG A 539 -19.13 37.95 -10.88
C ARG A 539 -18.56 37.34 -9.60
N PRO A 540 -19.39 37.17 -8.56
CA PRO A 540 -18.93 36.79 -7.23
C PRO A 540 -18.42 35.35 -7.12
N LEU A 541 -18.77 34.46 -8.05
CA LEU A 541 -18.36 33.05 -8.07
C LEU A 541 -17.41 32.69 -9.22
N ALA A 542 -16.96 33.68 -10.01
CA ALA A 542 -16.22 33.43 -11.23
C ALA A 542 -14.87 32.76 -10.98
N THR A 543 -14.68 31.63 -11.65
CA THR A 543 -13.46 30.81 -11.60
C THR A 543 -12.34 31.41 -12.45
N SER A 544 -11.11 30.97 -12.22
CA SER A 544 -9.94 31.35 -13.03
C SER A 544 -10.13 30.99 -14.51
N PHE A 545 -10.72 29.82 -14.77
CA PHE A 545 -10.99 29.28 -16.10
C PHE A 545 -12.04 30.10 -16.88
N GLN A 546 -13.15 30.48 -16.24
CA GLN A 546 -14.20 31.31 -16.85
C GLN A 546 -13.72 32.72 -17.23
N LYS A 547 -12.65 33.21 -16.62
CA LYS A 547 -12.03 34.50 -16.98
C LYS A 547 -11.15 34.40 -18.22
N GLN A 548 -10.63 33.21 -18.53
CA GLN A 548 -9.71 32.96 -19.65
C GLN A 548 -10.41 32.43 -20.90
N GLN A 549 -11.55 31.75 -20.74
CA GLN A 549 -12.32 31.23 -21.88
C GLN A 549 -12.94 32.34 -22.73
N LYS A 550 -12.77 32.21 -24.06
CA LYS A 550 -13.65 32.88 -25.04
C LYS A 550 -14.99 32.15 -25.05
N VAL A 551 -16.07 32.89 -25.19
CA VAL A 551 -17.43 32.35 -25.25
C VAL A 551 -17.54 31.50 -26.52
N ILE A 552 -17.83 30.22 -26.38
CA ILE A 552 -18.08 29.32 -27.51
C ILE A 552 -19.60 29.13 -27.58
N PRO A 553 -20.27 29.53 -28.66
CA PRO A 553 -21.70 29.28 -28.82
C PRO A 553 -21.96 27.77 -28.82
N VAL A 554 -22.77 27.31 -27.88
CA VAL A 554 -23.19 25.91 -27.77
C VAL A 554 -24.58 25.71 -28.39
N PRO A 555 -24.90 24.52 -28.95
CA PRO A 555 -26.23 24.23 -29.48
C PRO A 555 -27.30 24.41 -28.41
N ALA A 556 -28.52 24.83 -28.80
CA ALA A 556 -29.64 25.04 -27.88
C ALA A 556 -30.09 23.78 -27.09
N SER A 557 -29.66 22.59 -27.54
CA SER A 557 -29.85 21.32 -26.84
C SER A 557 -28.87 21.09 -25.69
N CYS A 558 -27.82 21.90 -25.59
CA CYS A 558 -26.80 21.80 -24.55
C CYS A 558 -27.08 22.80 -23.42
N PRO A 559 -27.00 22.39 -22.15
CA PRO A 559 -27.08 23.31 -21.02
C PRO A 559 -25.92 24.32 -21.05
N SER A 560 -26.14 25.51 -20.49
CA SER A 560 -25.08 26.52 -20.40
C SER A 560 -23.92 26.04 -19.53
N PHE A 561 -22.73 26.60 -19.73
CA PHE A 561 -21.54 26.20 -18.98
C PHE A 561 -21.72 26.40 -17.46
N ALA A 562 -22.35 27.50 -17.04
CA ALA A 562 -22.70 27.71 -15.64
C ALA A 562 -23.63 26.63 -15.05
N ILE A 563 -24.48 26.00 -15.86
CA ILE A 563 -25.35 24.88 -15.43
C ILE A 563 -24.57 23.57 -15.36
N MET A 564 -23.70 23.31 -16.35
CA MET A 564 -22.82 22.12 -16.33
C MET A 564 -21.90 22.12 -15.09
N GLU A 565 -21.39 23.30 -14.72
CA GLU A 565 -20.58 23.48 -13.51
C GLU A 565 -21.35 23.13 -12.22
N ILE A 566 -22.66 23.38 -12.16
CA ILE A 566 -23.49 23.04 -10.99
C ILE A 566 -23.57 21.52 -10.81
N SER A 567 -23.66 20.75 -11.89
CA SER A 567 -23.72 19.28 -11.81
C SER A 567 -22.39 18.64 -11.40
N GLU A 568 -21.27 19.29 -11.69
CA GLU A 568 -19.93 18.75 -11.42
C GLU A 568 -19.39 19.16 -10.04
N ASN A 569 -19.87 20.27 -9.47
CA ASN A 569 -19.28 20.92 -8.31
C ASN A 569 -19.95 20.57 -6.97
N ILE A 570 -19.15 20.45 -5.90
CA ILE A 570 -19.65 20.20 -4.55
C ILE A 570 -20.46 21.36 -3.95
N ARG A 571 -20.31 22.59 -4.46
CA ARG A 571 -20.99 23.81 -3.98
C ARG A 571 -22.51 23.68 -4.03
N ALA A 572 -23.08 23.09 -5.09
CA ALA A 572 -24.51 22.90 -5.20
C ALA A 572 -25.05 21.94 -4.12
N LYS A 573 -24.29 20.87 -3.82
CA LYS A 573 -24.62 19.92 -2.75
C LYS A 573 -24.53 20.56 -1.37
N ILE A 574 -23.49 21.36 -1.12
CA ILE A 574 -23.33 22.13 0.13
C ILE A 574 -24.49 23.11 0.31
N TYR A 575 -24.86 23.85 -0.74
CA TYR A 575 -26.01 24.76 -0.70
C TYR A 575 -27.30 24.01 -0.37
N SER A 576 -27.56 22.87 -1.04
CA SER A 576 -28.73 22.03 -0.78
C SER A 576 -28.80 21.57 0.69
N LEU A 577 -27.68 21.15 1.27
CA LEU A 577 -27.59 20.79 2.69
C LEU A 577 -27.89 21.98 3.61
N PHE A 578 -27.41 23.19 3.29
CA PHE A 578 -27.73 24.39 4.07
C PHE A 578 -29.21 24.80 3.97
N CYS A 579 -29.86 24.59 2.82
CA CYS A 579 -31.31 24.78 2.68
C CYS A 579 -32.10 23.87 3.65
N LYS A 580 -31.58 22.67 3.94
CA LYS A 580 -32.20 21.71 4.87
C LYS A 580 -31.83 21.97 6.32
N LEU A 581 -30.57 22.33 6.59
CA LEU A 581 -30.08 22.65 7.94
C LEU A 581 -30.61 23.99 8.47
N GLY A 582 -30.84 24.95 7.58
CA GLY A 582 -31.10 26.35 7.89
C GLY A 582 -29.82 27.19 7.96
N PHE A 583 -29.97 28.50 7.69
CA PHE A 583 -28.87 29.49 7.71
C PHE A 583 -28.77 30.23 9.05
N GLU A 584 -29.71 30.02 9.97
CA GLU A 584 -29.80 30.73 11.25
C GLU A 584 -29.48 29.82 12.46
N ASN A 585 -28.97 30.40 13.54
CA ASN A 585 -28.70 29.71 14.82
C ASN A 585 -27.73 28.52 14.72
N LEU A 586 -26.68 28.64 13.91
CA LEU A 586 -25.65 27.63 13.74
C LEU A 586 -24.55 27.76 14.81
N PRO A 587 -24.33 26.75 15.67
CA PRO A 587 -23.33 26.83 16.74
C PRO A 587 -21.90 26.69 16.21
N GLY A 588 -20.95 27.34 16.92
CA GLY A 588 -19.51 27.16 16.70
C GLY A 588 -18.95 27.80 15.42
N LEU A 589 -19.67 28.75 14.82
CA LEU A 589 -19.20 29.48 13.64
C LEU A 589 -18.41 30.73 14.03
N SER A 590 -17.27 30.94 13.38
CA SER A 590 -16.52 32.20 13.46
C SER A 590 -17.15 33.29 12.60
N THR A 591 -16.76 34.53 12.82
CA THR A 591 -17.19 35.68 12.00
C THR A 591 -16.81 35.52 10.53
N LYS A 592 -15.62 34.97 10.26
CA LYS A 592 -15.20 34.56 8.91
C LYS A 592 -16.18 33.55 8.30
N ASP A 593 -16.68 32.61 9.11
CA ASP A 593 -17.68 31.61 8.67
C ASP A 593 -19.01 32.24 8.31
N PHE A 594 -19.48 33.22 9.08
CA PHE A 594 -20.68 33.99 8.72
C PHE A 594 -20.48 34.82 7.44
N VAL A 595 -19.29 35.38 7.19
CA VAL A 595 -18.96 36.06 5.93
C VAL A 595 -19.08 35.11 4.74
N THR A 596 -18.61 33.86 4.87
CA THR A 596 -18.75 32.85 3.81
C THR A 596 -20.19 32.32 3.70
N LEU A 597 -20.89 32.16 4.82
CA LEU A 597 -22.28 31.70 4.84
C LEU A 597 -23.21 32.66 4.08
N ALA A 598 -22.96 33.97 4.16
CA ALA A 598 -23.68 34.98 3.36
C ALA A 598 -23.53 34.77 1.85
N ILE A 599 -22.39 34.23 1.40
CA ILE A 599 -22.18 33.87 -0.02
C ILE A 599 -22.98 32.61 -0.35
N ILE A 600 -22.91 31.59 0.51
CA ILE A 600 -23.62 30.31 0.31
C ILE A 600 -25.13 30.54 0.23
N GLN A 601 -25.68 31.37 1.11
CA GLN A 601 -27.12 31.70 1.14
C GLN A 601 -27.64 32.26 -0.19
N HIS A 602 -26.79 33.00 -0.91
CA HIS A 602 -27.11 33.63 -2.20
C HIS A 602 -26.50 32.89 -3.40
N TYR A 603 -26.05 31.65 -3.22
CA TYR A 603 -25.38 30.88 -4.28
C TYR A 603 -26.23 30.76 -5.55
N LEU A 604 -27.51 30.42 -5.41
CA LEU A 604 -28.40 30.23 -6.55
C LEU A 604 -28.65 31.56 -7.28
N ASP A 605 -28.80 32.67 -6.55
CA ASP A 605 -28.95 34.00 -7.13
C ASP A 605 -27.74 34.37 -8.00
N PHE A 606 -26.53 34.06 -7.51
CA PHE A 606 -25.30 34.30 -8.26
C PHE A 606 -25.18 33.40 -9.50
N LYS A 607 -25.54 32.12 -9.40
CA LYS A 607 -25.52 31.19 -10.54
C LYS A 607 -26.53 31.57 -11.63
N ILE A 608 -27.73 31.99 -11.23
CA ILE A 608 -28.72 32.54 -12.18
C ILE A 608 -28.14 33.77 -12.90
N GLY A 609 -27.46 34.66 -12.17
CA GLY A 609 -26.76 35.81 -12.76
C GLY A 609 -25.68 35.42 -13.78
N GLU A 610 -24.89 34.38 -13.51
CA GLU A 610 -23.87 33.86 -14.43
C GLU A 610 -24.50 33.34 -15.74
N VAL A 611 -25.58 32.55 -15.65
CA VAL A 611 -26.31 32.03 -16.82
C VAL A 611 -26.81 33.17 -17.71
N TRP A 612 -27.44 34.21 -17.14
CA TRP A 612 -27.88 35.37 -17.92
C TRP A 612 -26.70 36.16 -18.52
N SER A 613 -25.56 36.18 -17.85
CA SER A 613 -24.32 36.78 -18.37
C SER A 613 -23.77 36.00 -19.57
N GLU A 614 -23.81 34.67 -19.54
CA GLU A 614 -23.42 33.77 -20.64
C GLU A 614 -24.32 33.98 -21.85
N ILE A 615 -25.64 33.87 -21.67
CA ILE A 615 -26.64 34.06 -22.73
C ILE A 615 -26.46 35.44 -23.39
N ARG A 616 -26.26 36.50 -22.59
CA ARG A 616 -26.03 37.85 -23.12
C ARG A 616 -24.75 37.97 -23.94
N LYS A 617 -23.71 37.19 -23.63
CA LYS A 617 -22.46 37.19 -24.38
C LYS A 617 -22.57 36.37 -25.66
N GLU A 618 -23.18 35.19 -25.62
CA GLU A 618 -23.45 34.36 -26.82
C GLU A 618 -24.29 35.12 -27.84
N LEU A 619 -25.35 35.78 -27.37
CA LEU A 619 -26.19 36.62 -28.22
C LEU A 619 -25.46 37.79 -28.88
N LYS A 620 -24.27 38.20 -28.43
CA LYS A 620 -23.49 39.28 -29.07
C LYS A 620 -22.58 38.79 -30.19
N GLU A 621 -22.24 37.50 -30.22
CA GLU A 621 -21.34 36.92 -31.22
C GLU A 621 -22.07 36.68 -32.55
N GLU A 622 -23.29 36.10 -32.53
CA GLU A 622 -24.01 35.72 -33.75
C GLU A 622 -25.32 36.50 -34.01
N PHE A 623 -25.97 37.05 -32.98
CA PHE A 623 -27.31 37.64 -33.09
C PHE A 623 -27.34 39.08 -32.55
N ARG A 624 -28.50 39.77 -32.66
CA ARG A 624 -28.74 41.06 -31.98
C ARG A 624 -30.12 41.02 -31.32
N PRO A 625 -30.21 41.11 -29.99
CA PRO A 625 -31.51 41.10 -29.30
C PRO A 625 -32.35 42.31 -29.69
N VAL A 626 -33.66 42.12 -29.83
CA VAL A 626 -34.63 43.21 -30.03
C VAL A 626 -34.71 44.10 -28.79
N THR A 627 -35.20 45.33 -28.96
CA THR A 627 -35.20 46.36 -27.89
C THR A 627 -35.81 45.87 -26.57
N PRO A 628 -36.96 45.17 -26.53
CA PRO A 628 -37.51 44.61 -25.29
C PRO A 628 -36.56 43.61 -24.61
N ASP A 629 -36.01 42.65 -25.36
CA ASP A 629 -35.08 41.65 -24.82
C ASP A 629 -33.78 42.31 -24.32
N MET A 630 -33.30 43.33 -25.03
CA MET A 630 -32.13 44.11 -24.60
C MET A 630 -32.40 44.85 -23.28
N THR A 631 -33.61 45.38 -23.07
CA THR A 631 -33.99 46.01 -21.80
C THR A 631 -34.10 44.99 -20.68
N ILE A 632 -34.67 43.82 -20.95
CA ILE A 632 -34.78 42.73 -19.98
C ILE A 632 -33.39 42.21 -19.59
N LEU A 633 -32.50 41.96 -20.55
CA LEU A 633 -31.12 41.51 -20.30
C LEU A 633 -30.27 42.53 -19.54
N LYS A 634 -30.56 43.83 -19.68
CA LYS A 634 -29.94 44.88 -18.86
C LYS A 634 -30.47 44.84 -17.43
N PHE A 635 -31.79 44.79 -17.28
CA PHE A 635 -32.44 44.73 -15.97
C PHE A 635 -32.01 43.49 -15.18
N THR A 636 -31.94 42.31 -15.80
CA THR A 636 -31.46 41.09 -15.14
C THR A 636 -29.99 41.17 -14.74
N SER A 637 -29.15 41.78 -15.57
CA SER A 637 -27.74 42.05 -15.25
C SER A 637 -27.61 43.00 -14.05
N GLU A 638 -28.39 44.09 -14.01
CA GLU A 638 -28.40 45.04 -12.90
C GLU A 638 -28.94 44.39 -11.62
N ALA A 639 -30.00 43.59 -11.70
CA ALA A 639 -30.54 42.84 -10.57
C ALA A 639 -29.49 41.87 -9.97
N SER A 640 -28.73 41.17 -10.82
CA SER A 640 -27.65 40.29 -10.36
C SER A 640 -26.51 41.05 -9.67
N GLU A 641 -26.12 42.22 -10.20
CA GLU A 641 -25.09 43.08 -9.63
C GLU A 641 -25.53 43.66 -8.28
N THR A 642 -26.77 44.16 -8.18
CA THR A 642 -27.31 44.67 -6.92
C THR A 642 -27.38 43.59 -5.83
N THR A 643 -27.54 42.31 -6.21
CA THR A 643 -27.50 41.19 -5.25
C THR A 643 -26.08 40.99 -4.72
N GLY A 644 -25.07 41.01 -5.60
CA GLY A 644 -23.66 40.97 -5.19
C GLY A 644 -23.26 42.13 -4.28
N GLU A 645 -23.74 43.33 -4.57
CA GLU A 645 -23.53 44.51 -3.72
C GLU A 645 -24.19 44.36 -2.34
N ARG A 646 -25.43 43.89 -2.27
CA ARG A 646 -26.13 43.64 -0.99
C ARG A 646 -25.36 42.65 -0.12
N VAL A 647 -24.86 41.56 -0.70
CA VAL A 647 -24.06 40.58 0.05
C VAL A 647 -22.74 41.19 0.52
N ALA A 648 -22.07 42.01 -0.31
CA ALA A 648 -20.85 42.70 0.11
C ALA A 648 -21.09 43.72 1.25
N VAL A 649 -22.24 44.38 1.27
CA VAL A 649 -22.68 45.25 2.38
C VAL A 649 -22.94 44.43 3.64
N LEU A 650 -23.67 43.31 3.54
CA LEU A 650 -23.93 42.41 4.66
C LEU A 650 -22.62 41.88 5.27
N GLN A 651 -21.64 41.50 4.44
CA GLN A 651 -20.32 41.06 4.89
C GLN A 651 -19.57 42.16 5.66
N ASN A 652 -19.68 43.42 5.22
CA ASN A 652 -19.11 44.56 5.96
C ASN A 652 -19.78 44.74 7.32
N GLU A 653 -21.10 44.63 7.39
CA GLU A 653 -21.84 44.76 8.66
C GLU A 653 -21.42 43.68 9.66
N ILE A 654 -21.23 42.43 9.20
CA ILE A 654 -20.77 41.31 10.04
C ILE A 654 -19.39 41.62 10.64
N LEU A 655 -18.45 42.11 9.81
CA LEU A 655 -17.09 42.45 10.25
C LEU A 655 -17.07 43.67 11.20
N GLN A 656 -17.90 44.68 10.92
CA GLN A 656 -18.02 45.85 11.80
C GLN A 656 -18.58 45.49 13.17
N ARG A 657 -19.55 44.57 13.25
CA ARG A 657 -20.07 44.05 14.52
C ARG A 657 -18.98 43.33 15.31
N GLN A 658 -18.20 42.45 14.67
CA GLN A 658 -17.06 41.80 15.32
C GLN A 658 -16.07 42.81 15.89
N HIS A 659 -15.66 43.80 15.09
CA HIS A 659 -14.68 44.77 15.54
C HIS A 659 -15.21 45.60 16.72
N HIS A 660 -16.51 45.91 16.71
CA HIS A 660 -17.16 46.57 17.84
C HIS A 660 -17.14 45.70 19.10
N ASP A 661 -17.46 44.41 18.98
CA ASP A 661 -17.46 43.46 20.08
C ASP A 661 -16.05 43.24 20.66
N GLU A 662 -15.02 43.12 19.81
CA GLU A 662 -13.61 43.03 20.21
C GLU A 662 -13.16 44.27 21.00
N ILE A 663 -13.53 45.46 20.54
CA ILE A 663 -13.25 46.73 21.26
C ILE A 663 -13.96 46.75 22.62
N GLN A 664 -15.18 46.20 22.71
CA GLN A 664 -15.90 46.12 23.99
C GLN A 664 -15.24 45.12 24.95
N GLU A 665 -14.81 43.95 24.46
CA GLU A 665 -14.07 42.96 25.25
C GLU A 665 -12.71 43.48 25.70
N GLU A 666 -11.98 44.18 24.83
CA GLU A 666 -10.71 44.83 25.15
C GLU A 666 -10.90 45.90 26.24
N LYS A 667 -11.96 46.72 26.14
CA LYS A 667 -12.31 47.69 27.18
C LYS A 667 -12.63 47.00 28.51
N LYS A 668 -13.28 45.85 28.48
CA LYS A 668 -13.62 45.06 29.68
C LYS A 668 -12.37 44.46 30.31
N THR A 669 -11.49 43.84 29.53
CA THR A 669 -10.20 43.30 30.01
C THR A 669 -9.27 44.41 30.50
N TYR A 670 -9.21 45.56 29.82
CA TYR A 670 -8.44 46.72 30.29
C TYR A 670 -8.97 47.24 31.63
N LYS A 671 -10.30 47.25 31.81
CA LYS A 671 -10.93 47.60 33.10
C LYS A 671 -10.55 46.59 34.19
N GLU A 672 -10.60 45.30 33.91
CA GLU A 672 -10.18 44.25 34.85
C GLU A 672 -8.70 44.36 35.24
N ILE A 673 -7.81 44.64 34.28
CA ILE A 673 -6.38 44.86 34.53
C ILE A 673 -6.16 46.12 35.38
N LYS A 674 -6.88 47.20 35.07
CA LYS A 674 -6.83 48.45 35.83
C LYS A 674 -7.28 48.25 37.27
N ASP A 675 -8.40 47.55 37.48
CA ASP A 675 -8.92 47.23 38.81
C ASP A 675 -7.94 46.34 39.60
N ALA A 676 -7.29 45.38 38.94
CA ALA A 676 -6.23 44.55 39.54
C ALA A 676 -4.97 45.37 39.91
N HIS A 677 -4.63 46.40 39.13
CA HIS A 677 -3.51 47.30 39.43
C HIS A 677 -3.81 48.17 40.66
N ILE A 678 -5.01 48.74 40.72
CA ILE A 678 -5.51 49.52 41.87
C ILE A 678 -5.51 48.65 43.14
N GLN A 679 -5.93 47.39 43.04
CA GLN A 679 -5.86 46.46 44.18
C GLN A 679 -4.41 46.17 44.62
N LYS A 680 -3.46 46.02 43.69
CA LYS A 680 -2.03 45.83 44.03
C LYS A 680 -1.43 47.05 44.73
N GLU A 681 -1.78 48.27 44.31
CA GLU A 681 -1.34 49.50 44.97
C GLU A 681 -1.92 49.64 46.37
N ALA A 682 -3.21 49.35 46.56
CA ALA A 682 -3.84 49.35 47.89
C ALA A 682 -3.22 48.30 48.84
N ILE A 683 -2.81 47.14 48.30
CA ILE A 683 -2.08 46.11 49.07
C ILE A 683 -0.67 46.60 49.44
N LYS A 684 0.00 47.37 48.57
CA LYS A 684 1.33 47.95 48.82
C LYS A 684 1.28 49.03 49.92
N GLU A 685 0.29 49.92 49.89
CA GLU A 685 0.07 50.90 50.95
C GLU A 685 -0.32 50.22 52.29
N SER A 686 -1.12 49.16 52.24
CA SER A 686 -1.45 48.32 53.40
C SER A 686 -0.20 47.65 53.99
N TRP A 687 0.73 47.20 53.14
CA TRP A 687 2.00 46.59 53.53
C TRP A 687 2.98 47.60 54.13
N GLU A 688 3.05 48.82 53.60
CA GLU A 688 3.85 49.92 54.17
C GLU A 688 3.31 50.36 55.55
N ASN A 689 1.98 50.41 55.72
CA ASN A 689 1.35 50.63 57.02
C ASN A 689 1.55 49.45 58.02
N PHE A 690 1.75 48.23 57.51
CA PHE A 690 2.11 47.08 58.32
C PHE A 690 3.57 47.13 58.79
N LEU A 691 4.49 47.63 57.95
CA LEU A 691 5.91 47.83 58.28
C LEU A 691 6.14 48.92 59.34
N THR A 692 5.33 50.00 59.32
CA THR A 692 5.42 51.08 60.33
C THR A 692 4.84 50.68 61.69
N ARG A 693 3.90 49.74 61.73
CA ARG A 693 3.37 49.14 62.97
C ARG A 693 4.29 48.12 63.63
N THR A 694 5.23 47.54 62.89
CA THR A 694 6.08 46.42 63.35
C THR A 694 7.47 46.82 63.86
N SER A 695 7.81 48.12 63.88
CA SER A 695 9.15 48.63 64.27
C SER A 695 9.28 49.14 65.72
N ASN A 696 8.34 48.82 66.63
CA ASN A 696 8.45 49.15 68.05
C ASN A 696 9.07 47.98 68.87
N TYR A 697 10.32 48.17 69.31
CA TYR A 697 11.18 47.18 69.98
C TYR A 697 10.58 46.58 71.28
N GLU A 698 9.74 47.34 72.00
CA GLU A 698 9.14 46.87 73.26
C GLU A 698 7.96 45.89 73.07
N ALA A 699 7.21 46.03 71.97
CA ALA A 699 6.13 45.10 71.62
C ALA A 699 6.68 43.74 71.17
N LEU A 700 7.84 43.72 70.51
CA LEU A 700 8.53 42.53 70.02
C LEU A 700 9.03 41.60 71.14
N LYS A 701 9.42 42.13 72.30
CA LYS A 701 9.85 41.31 73.46
C LYS A 701 8.67 40.59 74.13
N LYS A 702 7.49 41.21 74.10
CA LYS A 702 6.22 40.65 74.61
C LYS A 702 5.62 39.63 73.63
N ALA A 703 5.70 39.91 72.34
CA ALA A 703 5.29 38.99 71.28
C ALA A 703 6.20 37.75 71.21
N LYS A 704 7.53 37.87 71.39
CA LYS A 704 8.47 36.73 71.37
C LYS A 704 8.16 35.67 72.44
N ARG A 705 7.72 36.09 73.64
CA ARG A 705 7.28 35.17 74.71
C ARG A 705 5.94 34.47 74.43
N LEU A 706 5.05 35.13 73.67
CA LEU A 706 3.80 34.54 73.16
C LEU A 706 4.03 33.67 71.91
N GLN A 707 5.10 33.95 71.17
CA GLN A 707 5.50 33.24 69.96
C GLN A 707 6.20 31.92 70.32
N GLU A 708 6.97 31.86 71.41
CA GLU A 708 7.55 30.60 71.91
C GLU A 708 6.47 29.62 72.40
N THR A 709 5.37 30.09 73.00
CA THR A 709 4.22 29.24 73.42
C THR A 709 3.28 28.84 72.27
N LEU A 710 3.30 29.56 71.14
CA LEU A 710 2.55 29.22 69.93
C LEU A 710 3.40 28.41 68.91
N ILE A 711 4.73 28.43 69.03
CA ILE A 711 5.68 27.64 68.23
C ILE A 711 5.69 26.16 68.65
N GLU A 712 5.38 25.83 69.91
CA GLU A 712 5.17 24.43 70.34
C GLU A 712 3.83 23.84 69.85
N ASN A 713 2.82 24.67 69.57
CA ASN A 713 1.47 24.20 69.25
C ASN A 713 1.07 24.28 67.77
N SER A 714 1.89 24.83 66.88
CA SER A 714 1.67 24.67 65.42
C SER A 714 2.88 25.09 64.58
N ARG A 715 3.76 24.14 64.28
CA ARG A 715 4.60 24.13 63.06
C ARG A 715 4.24 22.86 62.29
N LEU A 716 4.07 22.78 60.97
CA LEU A 716 4.12 23.66 59.80
C LEU A 716 3.41 22.86 58.68
N LYS A 717 2.35 23.36 58.01
CA LYS A 717 2.32 23.97 56.66
C LYS A 717 3.37 23.54 55.63
N ALA A 718 2.90 23.01 54.49
CA ALA A 718 3.07 23.47 53.09
C ALA A 718 2.23 22.50 52.22
N LYS A 719 1.07 22.85 51.61
CA LYS A 719 0.66 23.85 50.61
C LYS A 719 1.23 23.60 49.19
N ILE A 720 0.27 23.62 48.26
CA ILE A 720 0.35 23.87 46.81
C ILE A 720 0.60 22.61 45.97
N GLN A 721 -0.09 22.34 44.87
CA GLN A 721 -1.39 22.69 44.28
C GLN A 721 -1.30 22.15 42.85
N ASN A 722 -2.45 21.74 42.31
CA ASN A 722 -2.75 21.66 40.89
C ASN A 722 -1.98 20.58 40.10
N GLY A 723 -2.59 19.84 39.22
CA GLY A 723 -3.89 20.01 38.59
C GLY A 723 -3.97 19.01 37.44
N PRO A 724 -5.19 18.74 36.99
CA PRO A 724 -5.58 17.55 36.26
C PRO A 724 -5.34 17.71 34.76
N ASP A 725 -5.25 16.62 34.00
CA ASP A 725 -5.72 16.60 32.62
C ASP A 725 -5.91 15.17 32.06
N TYR A 726 -7.08 15.05 31.44
CA TYR A 726 -7.59 14.15 30.40
C TYR A 726 -6.51 13.51 29.48
N THR A 727 -6.69 12.39 28.76
CA THR A 727 -7.75 12.05 27.79
C THR A 727 -7.39 10.68 27.13
N THR A 728 -8.40 9.85 26.80
CA THR A 728 -8.67 9.13 25.51
C THR A 728 -7.48 8.51 24.71
N ASP A 729 -7.51 7.39 23.99
CA ASP A 729 -8.56 6.56 23.41
C ASP A 729 -7.90 5.41 22.59
N ILE A 730 -8.60 4.27 22.48
CA ILE A 730 -8.89 3.52 21.23
C ILE A 730 -7.78 2.81 20.38
N LYS A 731 -7.99 1.47 20.32
CA LYS A 731 -8.03 0.49 19.19
C LYS A 731 -6.78 0.10 18.38
N ASN A 732 -6.44 -1.20 18.55
CA ASN A 732 -6.48 -2.33 17.58
C ASN A 732 -5.92 -2.18 16.16
N LEU A 733 -5.72 -3.35 15.52
CA LEU A 733 -5.32 -3.63 14.12
C LEU A 733 -3.80 -3.89 13.99
N HIS A 734 -3.27 -4.97 13.44
CA HIS A 734 -3.79 -6.18 12.80
C HIS A 734 -2.59 -7.15 12.63
N ILE A 735 -2.80 -8.46 12.82
CA ILE A 735 -2.53 -9.54 11.86
C ILE A 735 -1.14 -9.62 11.14
N THR A 736 -0.34 -10.68 11.31
CA THR A 736 -0.26 -11.98 10.54
C THR A 736 0.33 -11.83 9.11
N TYR A 737 1.40 -12.49 8.63
CA TYR A 737 1.93 -13.86 8.75
C TYR A 737 3.47 -13.87 8.56
N SER A 738 4.23 -14.42 9.52
CA SER A 738 4.99 -15.70 9.46
C SER A 738 6.45 -15.55 9.02
N ASN A 739 7.46 -15.80 9.84
CA ASN A 739 7.48 -16.14 11.27
C ASN A 739 8.78 -15.54 11.81
N PHE A 740 8.73 -14.22 11.94
CA PHE A 740 9.85 -13.40 12.32
C PHE A 740 9.41 -12.45 13.45
N ILE A 741 10.24 -12.28 14.49
CA ILE A 741 9.86 -11.68 15.78
C ILE A 741 10.96 -10.71 16.21
N ASP A 742 10.80 -9.43 15.86
CA ASP A 742 11.59 -8.31 16.38
C ASP A 742 11.16 -7.88 17.78
N ASN A 743 9.86 -8.02 18.03
CA ASN A 743 9.20 -7.67 19.27
C ASN A 743 8.57 -8.93 19.86
N LEU A 744 8.97 -9.30 21.07
CA LEU A 744 8.36 -10.38 21.82
C LEU A 744 7.71 -9.82 23.09
N ARG A 745 6.38 -9.73 23.07
CA ARG A 745 5.60 -9.52 24.30
C ARG A 745 5.63 -10.76 25.17
N VAL A 746 6.10 -10.62 26.40
CA VAL A 746 6.23 -11.72 27.37
C VAL A 746 5.58 -11.34 28.70
N TYR A 747 4.94 -12.32 29.32
CA TYR A 747 4.39 -12.18 30.67
C TYR A 747 5.40 -12.71 31.67
N VAL A 748 5.82 -11.85 32.60
CA VAL A 748 6.75 -12.21 33.68
C VAL A 748 6.04 -12.14 35.03
N ARG A 749 6.21 -13.18 35.84
CA ARG A 749 5.67 -13.23 37.20
C ARG A 749 6.68 -13.81 38.17
N GLY A 750 7.02 -13.03 39.20
CA GLY A 750 7.79 -13.51 40.34
C GLY A 750 7.03 -14.60 41.11
N GLY A 751 7.76 -15.51 41.74
CA GLY A 751 7.20 -16.55 42.59
C GLY A 751 6.44 -15.95 43.78
N THR A 752 5.38 -16.61 44.23
CA THR A 752 4.73 -16.25 45.49
C THR A 752 5.61 -16.69 46.67
N GLY A 753 5.61 -15.92 47.75
CA GLY A 753 6.24 -16.36 49.00
C GLY A 753 5.54 -17.58 49.59
N GLY A 754 6.26 -18.34 50.41
CA GLY A 754 5.70 -19.44 51.19
C GLY A 754 4.98 -18.96 52.45
N MET A 755 4.03 -19.75 52.92
CA MET A 755 3.27 -19.48 54.15
C MET A 755 4.17 -19.63 55.39
N GLY A 756 4.04 -18.69 56.34
CA GLY A 756 4.65 -18.80 57.67
C GLY A 756 3.81 -19.69 58.60
N TYR A 757 4.41 -20.17 59.69
CA TYR A 757 3.76 -21.04 60.68
C TYR A 757 3.64 -20.30 62.02
N PRO A 758 2.49 -19.65 62.30
CA PRO A 758 2.36 -18.71 63.42
C PRO A 758 2.65 -19.31 64.79
N ASN A 759 2.19 -20.55 65.03
CA ASN A 759 2.26 -21.20 66.34
C ASN A 759 3.70 -21.51 66.80
N LEU A 760 4.65 -21.58 65.86
CA LEU A 760 6.06 -21.88 66.15
C LEU A 760 7.00 -20.75 65.67
N GLY A 761 6.45 -19.61 65.24
CA GLY A 761 7.24 -18.50 64.69
C GLY A 761 7.95 -18.82 63.36
N GLY A 762 7.45 -19.80 62.59
CA GLY A 762 8.07 -20.22 61.34
C GLY A 762 7.92 -19.19 60.23
N GLU A 763 9.00 -18.90 59.51
CA GLU A 763 9.05 -17.98 58.37
C GLU A 763 8.95 -18.73 57.04
N GLY A 764 8.01 -18.32 56.19
CA GLY A 764 7.92 -18.85 54.82
C GLY A 764 9.06 -18.35 53.94
N GLY A 765 9.46 -19.16 52.96
CA GLY A 765 10.52 -18.81 52.03
C GLY A 765 10.11 -17.71 51.05
N ARG A 766 11.06 -16.89 50.60
CA ARG A 766 10.82 -15.87 49.56
C ARG A 766 10.57 -16.54 48.21
N GLY A 767 9.64 -16.02 47.41
CA GLY A 767 9.45 -16.47 46.03
C GLY A 767 10.63 -16.13 45.13
N GLY A 768 10.83 -16.90 44.06
CA GLY A 768 11.90 -16.66 43.09
C GLY A 768 11.69 -15.38 42.26
N ASP A 769 12.78 -14.79 41.80
CA ASP A 769 12.83 -13.62 40.92
C ASP A 769 12.91 -14.03 39.44
N VAL A 770 12.47 -13.17 38.51
CA VAL A 770 12.58 -13.38 37.04
C VAL A 770 13.62 -12.43 36.46
N TRP A 771 14.61 -12.97 35.76
CA TRP A 771 15.74 -12.25 35.18
C TRP A 771 15.84 -12.44 33.67
N PHE A 772 16.10 -11.37 32.92
CA PHE A 772 16.60 -11.46 31.54
C PHE A 772 18.12 -11.44 31.55
N VAL A 773 18.76 -12.37 30.85
CA VAL A 773 20.22 -12.49 30.79
C VAL A 773 20.68 -12.47 29.34
N ALA A 774 21.50 -11.50 28.99
CA ALA A 774 22.03 -11.34 27.64
C ALA A 774 23.04 -12.45 27.29
N ARG A 775 22.84 -13.14 26.17
CA ARG A 775 23.77 -14.16 25.66
C ARG A 775 23.98 -14.04 24.15
N ASP A 776 25.20 -14.36 23.74
CA ASP A 776 25.55 -14.52 22.33
C ASP A 776 24.85 -15.75 21.73
N LYS A 777 24.44 -15.64 20.46
CA LYS A 777 23.81 -16.72 19.66
C LYS A 777 22.37 -17.11 20.04
N THR A 778 21.69 -16.40 20.93
CA THR A 778 20.24 -16.58 21.18
C THR A 778 19.40 -15.63 20.33
N THR A 779 18.28 -16.09 19.77
CA THR A 779 17.31 -15.27 19.01
C THR A 779 15.96 -15.18 19.73
N LEU A 780 15.17 -14.13 19.49
CA LEU A 780 13.80 -14.01 20.06
C LEU A 780 12.86 -15.14 19.56
N LYS A 781 13.13 -15.69 18.37
CA LYS A 781 12.44 -16.87 17.83
C LYS A 781 12.67 -18.11 18.70
N ASN A 782 13.91 -18.36 19.12
CA ASN A 782 14.23 -19.48 20.02
C ASN A 782 13.47 -19.37 21.35
N ILE A 783 13.22 -18.15 21.84
CA ILE A 783 12.46 -17.93 23.07
C ILE A 783 10.98 -18.29 22.88
N ARG A 784 10.35 -17.87 21.76
CA ARG A 784 8.95 -18.25 21.46
C ARG A 784 8.79 -19.75 21.23
N GLU A 785 9.72 -20.38 20.53
CA GLU A 785 9.69 -21.82 20.26
C GLU A 785 9.88 -22.63 21.55
N LYS A 786 10.84 -22.23 22.39
CA LYS A 786 11.10 -22.89 23.67
C LYS A 786 9.98 -22.64 24.70
N TYR A 787 9.30 -21.50 24.62
CA TYR A 787 8.24 -21.09 25.55
C TYR A 787 6.99 -20.61 24.78
N PRO A 788 6.18 -21.53 24.22
CA PRO A 788 5.03 -21.18 23.39
C PRO A 788 3.96 -20.36 24.13
N GLN A 789 3.84 -20.53 25.45
CA GLN A 789 2.93 -19.75 26.29
C GLN A 789 3.45 -18.34 26.64
N LYS A 790 4.69 -17.99 26.26
CA LYS A 790 5.35 -16.68 26.52
C LYS A 790 5.24 -16.22 27.99
N ARG A 791 5.18 -17.18 28.91
CA ARG A 791 4.90 -16.97 30.33
C ARG A 791 6.07 -17.47 31.15
N PHE A 792 6.77 -16.54 31.81
CA PHE A 792 7.90 -16.82 32.67
C PHE A 792 7.50 -16.65 34.12
N VAL A 793 7.41 -17.75 34.85
CA VAL A 793 6.99 -17.78 36.25
C VAL A 793 8.12 -18.37 37.09
N ALA A 794 8.61 -17.60 38.05
CA ALA A 794 9.61 -18.10 39.00
C ALA A 794 8.95 -19.00 40.08
N GLY A 795 9.75 -19.88 40.68
CA GLY A 795 9.30 -20.87 41.66
C GLY A 795 8.72 -20.23 42.92
N THR A 796 7.72 -20.87 43.52
CA THR A 796 7.15 -20.44 44.79
C THR A 796 8.11 -20.73 45.95
N GLY A 797 8.14 -19.86 46.96
CA GLY A 797 8.86 -20.13 48.20
C GLY A 797 8.22 -21.28 48.97
N ALA A 798 9.03 -22.07 49.68
CA ALA A 798 8.53 -23.18 50.49
C ALA A 798 7.82 -22.67 51.75
N ASN A 799 6.79 -23.38 52.19
CA ASN A 799 6.11 -23.08 53.46
C ASN A 799 7.00 -23.51 54.63
N SER A 800 6.94 -22.78 55.73
CA SER A 800 7.48 -23.29 57.00
C SER A 800 6.58 -24.39 57.56
N SER A 801 7.18 -25.43 58.14
CA SER A 801 6.50 -26.56 58.78
C SER A 801 7.03 -26.79 60.19
N VAL A 802 6.43 -27.73 60.91
CA VAL A 802 6.87 -28.16 62.25
C VAL A 802 8.32 -28.66 62.23
N THR A 803 8.78 -29.23 61.11
CA THR A 803 10.14 -29.76 60.95
C THR A 803 11.11 -28.75 60.31
N ALA A 804 10.61 -27.69 59.67
CA ALA A 804 11.41 -26.69 58.97
C ALA A 804 10.86 -25.27 59.24
N LEU A 805 11.40 -24.62 60.28
CA LEU A 805 10.96 -23.29 60.72
C LEU A 805 11.25 -22.17 59.72
N LYS A 806 12.16 -22.37 58.75
CA LYS A 806 12.42 -21.40 57.68
C LYS A 806 12.26 -22.07 56.32
N GLY A 807 11.32 -21.57 55.52
CA GLY A 807 11.10 -22.05 54.16
C GLY A 807 12.22 -21.64 53.21
N GLU A 808 12.58 -22.53 52.30
CA GLU A 808 13.58 -22.27 51.25
C GLU A 808 13.09 -21.25 50.21
N LYS A 809 14.03 -20.49 49.63
CA LYS A 809 13.74 -19.56 48.54
C LYS A 809 13.28 -20.33 47.30
N GLY A 810 12.21 -19.87 46.66
CA GLY A 810 11.77 -20.39 45.37
C GLY A 810 12.83 -20.19 44.28
N LYS A 811 12.91 -21.11 43.33
CA LYS A 811 13.91 -21.07 42.24
C LYS A 811 13.70 -19.86 41.33
N ASP A 812 14.76 -19.10 41.08
CA ASP A 812 14.74 -17.96 40.15
C ASP A 812 14.57 -18.45 38.70
N CYS A 813 13.90 -17.64 37.87
CA CYS A 813 13.69 -17.93 36.45
C CYS A 813 14.59 -17.01 35.61
N GLU A 814 15.67 -17.57 35.05
CA GLU A 814 16.54 -16.86 34.11
C GLU A 814 16.09 -17.13 32.67
N VAL A 815 15.81 -16.05 31.93
CA VAL A 815 15.40 -16.07 30.53
C VAL A 815 16.55 -15.51 29.70
N HIS A 816 17.14 -16.35 28.85
CA HIS A 816 18.23 -15.93 27.98
C HIS A 816 17.70 -15.17 26.78
N VAL A 817 18.25 -13.97 26.55
CA VAL A 817 17.84 -13.05 25.51
C VAL A 817 19.05 -12.60 24.66
N PRO A 818 18.88 -12.30 23.36
CA PRO A 818 19.95 -11.75 22.52
C PRO A 818 20.54 -10.43 23.05
N LEU A 819 21.73 -10.09 22.58
CA LEU A 819 22.30 -8.75 22.72
C LEU A 819 21.47 -7.71 21.96
N GLY A 820 21.46 -6.46 22.46
CA GLY A 820 20.81 -5.33 21.81
C GLY A 820 19.30 -5.26 22.04
N ILE A 821 18.81 -5.88 23.12
CA ILE A 821 17.39 -5.86 23.49
C ILE A 821 17.09 -4.67 24.38
N SER A 822 16.11 -3.89 23.95
CA SER A 822 15.42 -2.90 24.76
C SER A 822 14.18 -3.54 25.38
N VAL A 823 14.07 -3.48 26.70
CA VAL A 823 12.90 -3.94 27.46
C VAL A 823 11.98 -2.75 27.66
N LEU A 824 10.79 -2.81 27.08
CA LEU A 824 9.77 -1.76 27.15
C LEU A 824 8.60 -2.22 28.02
N ASP A 825 7.98 -1.30 28.76
CA ASP A 825 6.72 -1.56 29.47
C ASP A 825 5.52 -1.57 28.50
N ASP A 826 4.32 -1.87 29.00
CA ASP A 826 3.08 -1.79 28.18
C ASP A 826 2.81 -0.36 27.64
N GLU A 827 3.34 0.70 28.28
CA GLU A 827 3.24 2.11 27.84
C GLU A 827 4.32 2.52 26.81
N GLY A 828 5.17 1.59 26.35
CA GLY A 828 6.26 1.87 25.40
C GLY A 828 7.48 2.57 26.03
N LYS A 829 7.45 2.84 27.34
CA LYS A 829 8.58 3.40 28.08
C LYS A 829 9.67 2.35 28.27
N GLN A 830 10.91 2.69 27.91
CA GLN A 830 12.07 1.83 28.11
C GLN A 830 12.38 1.70 29.60
N ILE A 831 12.29 0.45 30.11
CA ILE A 831 12.55 0.11 31.51
C ILE A 831 13.94 -0.53 31.72
N GLY A 832 14.56 -1.01 30.65
CA GLY A 832 15.91 -1.57 30.70
C GLY A 832 16.47 -1.84 29.31
N GLU A 833 17.79 -2.00 29.22
CA GLU A 833 18.51 -2.34 28.00
C GLU A 833 19.58 -3.38 28.33
N LEU A 834 19.86 -4.26 27.37
CA LEU A 834 20.81 -5.35 27.51
C LEU A 834 21.75 -5.35 26.31
N ASN A 835 22.92 -4.74 26.48
CA ASN A 835 23.88 -4.47 25.41
C ASN A 835 25.19 -5.25 25.54
N ALA A 836 25.51 -5.74 26.75
CA ALA A 836 26.72 -6.50 27.01
C ALA A 836 26.44 -7.99 27.29
N VAL A 837 27.38 -8.87 26.91
CA VAL A 837 27.28 -10.31 27.16
C VAL A 837 27.27 -10.58 28.66
N GLY A 838 26.28 -11.31 29.14
CA GLY A 838 26.12 -11.66 30.56
C GLY A 838 25.43 -10.58 31.40
N GLU A 839 25.05 -9.45 30.81
CA GLU A 839 24.25 -8.42 31.48
C GLU A 839 22.90 -8.98 31.94
N ARG A 840 22.48 -8.64 33.16
CA ARG A 840 21.25 -9.17 33.78
C ARG A 840 20.28 -8.06 34.15
N PHE A 841 19.05 -8.17 33.69
CA PHE A 841 17.97 -7.24 34.02
C PHE A 841 16.87 -7.93 34.84
N LEU A 842 16.51 -7.33 35.98
CA LEU A 842 15.46 -7.84 36.86
C LEU A 842 14.08 -7.47 36.31
N ALA A 843 13.40 -8.44 35.69
CA ALA A 843 12.11 -8.21 35.04
C ALA A 843 10.94 -8.21 36.03
N ALA A 844 10.95 -9.11 37.02
CA ALA A 844 9.92 -9.19 38.05
C ALA A 844 10.47 -9.74 39.37
N ARG A 845 10.14 -9.08 40.49
CA ARG A 845 10.53 -9.51 41.84
C ARG A 845 9.61 -10.60 42.40
N GLY A 846 10.20 -11.59 43.07
CA GLY A 846 9.51 -12.59 43.87
C GLY A 846 8.93 -12.01 45.16
N GLY A 847 7.78 -12.54 45.56
CA GLY A 847 7.05 -12.11 46.75
C GLY A 847 7.75 -12.52 48.05
N LEU A 848 7.63 -11.69 49.08
CA LEU A 848 8.13 -12.00 50.42
C LEU A 848 7.37 -13.19 51.03
N GLY A 849 8.07 -14.04 51.76
CA GLY A 849 7.46 -15.13 52.52
C GLY A 849 6.80 -14.63 53.79
N GLY A 850 5.88 -15.43 54.34
CA GLY A 850 5.17 -15.10 55.57
C GLY A 850 6.12 -15.01 56.75
N SER A 851 6.26 -13.83 57.35
CA SER A 851 7.08 -13.56 58.54
C SER A 851 6.27 -12.80 59.58
N LEU A 852 6.84 -12.54 60.76
CA LEU A 852 6.19 -11.73 61.79
C LEU A 852 5.73 -10.37 61.25
N ALA A 853 6.54 -9.74 60.37
CA ALA A 853 6.22 -8.46 59.75
C ALA A 853 5.04 -8.50 58.76
N THR A 854 4.69 -9.68 58.25
CA THR A 854 3.57 -9.89 57.31
C THR A 854 2.43 -10.72 57.93
N ASN A 855 2.35 -10.81 59.26
CA ASN A 855 1.40 -11.67 59.98
C ASN A 855 1.40 -13.13 59.50
N PHE A 856 2.59 -13.67 59.18
CA PHE A 856 2.81 -15.03 58.66
C PHE A 856 2.13 -15.33 57.32
N LEU A 857 1.57 -14.31 56.64
CA LEU A 857 0.96 -14.43 55.32
C LEU A 857 1.97 -14.12 54.20
N PRO A 858 1.99 -14.90 53.12
CA PRO A 858 2.88 -14.67 51.99
C PRO A 858 2.41 -13.54 51.09
N CYS A 859 3.36 -12.77 50.55
CA CYS A 859 3.08 -11.80 49.50
C CYS A 859 3.10 -12.45 48.12
N LYS A 860 2.26 -11.95 47.21
CA LYS A 860 2.28 -12.36 45.81
C LYS A 860 3.50 -11.75 45.11
N GLY A 861 4.15 -12.51 44.22
CA GLY A 861 5.23 -11.97 43.38
C GLY A 861 4.72 -10.95 42.36
N GLN A 862 5.60 -10.03 41.99
CA GLN A 862 5.32 -8.96 41.03
C GLN A 862 4.94 -9.57 39.67
N LYS A 863 3.92 -9.00 39.03
CA LYS A 863 3.46 -9.38 37.70
C LYS A 863 3.67 -8.20 36.78
N ARG A 864 4.26 -8.43 35.61
CA ARG A 864 4.43 -7.41 34.58
C ARG A 864 4.33 -8.04 33.20
N THR A 865 3.81 -7.29 32.26
CA THR A 865 3.93 -7.63 30.84
C THR A 865 4.97 -6.70 30.25
N VAL A 866 5.93 -7.26 29.52
CA VAL A 866 7.04 -6.49 28.97
C VAL A 866 7.23 -6.84 27.50
N HIS A 867 7.65 -5.86 26.72
CA HIS A 867 7.97 -6.02 25.30
C HIS A 867 9.48 -6.07 25.13
N LEU A 868 10.00 -7.12 24.50
CA LEU A 868 11.40 -7.27 24.18
C LEU A 868 11.62 -6.86 22.73
N ASP A 869 12.27 -5.72 22.50
CA ASP A 869 12.56 -5.18 21.18
C ASP A 869 14.04 -5.34 20.83
N LEU A 870 14.34 -6.04 19.74
CA LEU A 870 15.69 -6.24 19.23
C LEU A 870 16.07 -5.14 18.21
N LYS A 871 17.27 -4.55 18.30
CA LYS A 871 17.83 -3.67 17.23
C LYS A 871 19.26 -4.09 16.86
N LEU A 872 19.66 -3.93 15.59
CA LEU A 872 21.04 -4.17 15.08
C LEU A 872 22.04 -3.16 15.67
N ILE A 873 23.31 -3.57 15.77
CA ILE A 873 24.42 -2.70 16.21
C ILE A 873 25.50 -2.76 15.14
N ALA A 874 25.78 -1.63 14.48
CA ALA A 874 26.91 -1.43 13.58
C ALA A 874 27.52 -0.06 13.86
N ASP A 875 28.83 0.12 13.67
CA ASP A 875 29.48 1.41 13.94
C ASP A 875 29.16 2.43 12.84
N VAL A 876 29.18 2.01 11.58
CA VAL A 876 28.88 2.85 10.40
C VAL A 876 27.75 2.26 9.56
N GLY A 877 26.80 3.09 9.15
CA GLY A 877 25.75 2.70 8.19
C GLY A 877 25.93 3.37 6.83
N LEU A 878 25.98 2.58 5.76
CA LEU A 878 26.00 3.09 4.38
C LEU A 878 24.59 3.50 3.95
N VAL A 879 24.37 4.75 3.58
CA VAL A 879 23.06 5.27 3.15
C VAL A 879 23.17 5.79 1.71
N GLY A 880 22.22 5.45 0.86
CA GLY A 880 22.19 5.92 -0.53
C GLY A 880 21.19 5.16 -1.38
N PHE A 881 20.95 5.62 -2.60
CA PHE A 881 20.02 4.95 -3.52
C PHE A 881 20.56 3.60 -4.03
N PRO A 882 19.68 2.73 -4.60
CA PRO A 882 20.13 1.57 -5.36
C PRO A 882 21.13 1.97 -6.45
N ASN A 883 22.09 1.09 -6.79
CA ASN A 883 23.12 1.36 -7.81
C ASN A 883 24.12 2.49 -7.55
N ALA A 884 24.05 3.18 -6.40
CA ALA A 884 25.09 4.13 -5.95
C ALA A 884 26.45 3.46 -5.66
N GLY A 885 26.50 2.12 -5.63
CA GLY A 885 27.71 1.32 -5.43
C GLY A 885 28.05 1.02 -3.96
N LYS A 886 27.05 1.01 -3.06
CA LYS A 886 27.23 0.73 -1.62
C LYS A 886 27.82 -0.66 -1.34
N SER A 887 27.25 -1.72 -1.92
CA SER A 887 27.75 -3.09 -1.72
C SER A 887 29.14 -3.27 -2.35
N SER A 888 29.39 -2.64 -3.51
CA SER A 888 30.72 -2.59 -4.13
C SER A 888 31.74 -1.88 -3.22
N LEU A 889 31.35 -0.77 -2.58
CA LEU A 889 32.19 -0.06 -1.62
C LEU A 889 32.48 -0.92 -0.39
N LEU A 890 31.46 -1.58 0.19
CA LEU A 890 31.64 -2.47 1.33
C LEU A 890 32.62 -3.60 1.01
N SER A 891 32.48 -4.21 -0.18
CA SER A 891 33.35 -5.31 -0.63
C SER A 891 34.82 -4.92 -0.74
N LYS A 892 35.11 -3.65 -1.10
CA LYS A 892 36.49 -3.13 -1.22
C LYS A 892 37.07 -2.62 0.08
N ILE A 893 36.25 -2.06 0.97
CA ILE A 893 36.72 -1.56 2.27
C ILE A 893 36.97 -2.73 3.23
N SER A 894 36.19 -3.83 3.14
CA SER A 894 36.34 -4.96 4.06
C SER A 894 37.53 -5.86 3.72
N HIS A 895 38.32 -6.20 4.75
CA HIS A 895 39.45 -7.14 4.64
C HIS A 895 39.02 -8.62 4.61
N ALA A 896 37.78 -8.91 5.02
CA ALA A 896 37.17 -10.23 4.94
C ALA A 896 36.05 -10.19 3.89
N LYS A 897 35.71 -11.34 3.28
CA LYS A 897 34.48 -11.41 2.49
C LYS A 897 33.32 -10.92 3.38
N PRO A 898 32.50 -9.95 2.93
CA PRO A 898 31.37 -9.46 3.72
C PRO A 898 30.58 -10.66 4.23
N GLU A 899 30.46 -10.77 5.55
CA GLU A 899 29.65 -11.84 6.12
C GLU A 899 28.20 -11.40 5.94
N ILE A 900 27.43 -12.20 5.21
CA ILE A 900 25.97 -12.03 5.15
C ILE A 900 25.48 -12.25 6.57
N ALA A 901 25.14 -11.16 7.24
CA ALA A 901 24.75 -11.23 8.61
C ALA A 901 23.33 -11.78 8.66
N ASN A 902 23.21 -13.08 8.96
CA ASN A 902 21.95 -13.80 9.12
C ASN A 902 21.27 -13.44 10.44
N TYR A 903 21.09 -12.15 10.67
CA TYR A 903 20.16 -11.63 11.64
C TYR A 903 18.78 -12.05 11.14
N ALA A 904 18.06 -12.84 11.94
CA ALA A 904 16.82 -13.49 11.53
C ALA A 904 15.71 -12.52 11.08
N PHE A 905 15.97 -11.21 11.11
CA PHE A 905 15.03 -10.12 11.24
C PHE A 905 15.00 -9.06 10.14
N THR A 906 15.92 -9.15 9.19
CA THR A 906 15.95 -8.22 8.07
C THR A 906 15.29 -8.85 6.86
N THR A 907 14.34 -8.17 6.23
CA THR A 907 13.65 -8.66 5.02
C THR A 907 14.55 -8.68 3.78
N ILE A 908 15.67 -7.95 3.82
CA ILE A 908 16.80 -8.00 2.88
C ILE A 908 18.05 -8.11 3.76
N GLN A 909 18.86 -9.15 3.61
CA GLN A 909 20.02 -9.42 4.47
C GLN A 909 21.05 -8.27 4.32
N PRO A 910 21.32 -7.45 5.35
CA PRO A 910 22.37 -6.45 5.26
C PRO A 910 23.73 -7.14 5.28
N GLU A 911 24.61 -6.72 4.39
CA GLU A 911 25.99 -7.20 4.39
C GLU A 911 26.77 -6.43 5.46
N LEU A 912 27.44 -7.16 6.37
CA LEU A 912 28.27 -6.55 7.39
C LEU A 912 29.74 -6.75 7.04
N GLY A 913 30.41 -5.64 6.77
CA GLY A 913 31.84 -5.58 6.54
C GLY A 913 32.59 -5.24 7.82
N LYS A 914 33.78 -5.82 7.99
CA LYS A 914 34.72 -5.40 9.03
C LYS A 914 35.90 -4.72 8.36
N ILE A 915 36.20 -3.50 8.79
CA ILE A 915 37.44 -2.79 8.48
C ILE A 915 38.44 -3.16 9.56
N MET A 916 39.58 -3.74 9.15
CA MET A 916 40.71 -3.94 10.05
C MET A 916 41.73 -2.85 9.80
N TYR A 917 42.13 -2.17 10.87
CA TYR A 917 43.19 -1.19 10.83
C TYR A 917 44.53 -1.78 11.30
N ALA A 918 45.64 -1.12 10.99
CA ALA A 918 46.99 -1.59 11.31
C ALA A 918 47.27 -1.82 12.81
N ASP A 919 46.48 -1.21 13.69
CA ASP A 919 46.52 -1.35 15.15
C ASP A 919 45.57 -2.43 15.70
N TYR A 920 45.05 -3.31 14.83
CA TYR A 920 44.08 -4.36 15.15
C TYR A 920 42.71 -3.85 15.62
N LYS A 921 42.45 -2.53 15.57
CA LYS A 921 41.11 -1.99 15.82
C LYS A 921 40.18 -2.42 14.68
N GLN A 922 38.98 -2.88 15.04
CA GLN A 922 37.96 -3.33 14.09
C GLN A 922 36.77 -2.37 14.13
N ILE A 923 36.35 -1.90 12.96
CA ILE A 923 35.16 -1.07 12.80
C ILE A 923 34.16 -1.85 11.96
N SER A 924 32.92 -1.95 12.45
CA SER A 924 31.83 -2.63 11.75
C SER A 924 31.07 -1.66 10.84
N VAL A 925 30.95 -2.01 9.56
CA VAL A 925 30.21 -1.25 8.56
C VAL A 925 29.05 -2.11 8.06
N ALA A 926 27.84 -1.57 8.11
CA ALA A 926 26.67 -2.23 7.56
C ALA A 926 26.29 -1.57 6.23
N ASP A 927 26.18 -2.37 5.17
CA ASP A 927 25.47 -1.94 3.97
C ASP A 927 23.98 -2.03 4.23
N LEU A 928 23.33 -0.88 4.18
CA LEU A 928 21.92 -0.76 4.40
C LEU A 928 21.24 -0.79 2.99
N PRO A 929 20.27 -1.70 2.72
CA PRO A 929 19.44 -1.68 1.51
C PRO A 929 19.09 -0.27 1.00
N GLY A 930 19.14 -0.04 -0.32
CA GLY A 930 18.97 1.30 -0.86
C GLY A 930 17.65 1.96 -0.49
N LEU A 931 17.73 3.19 0.01
CA LEU A 931 16.55 4.04 0.21
C LEU A 931 15.92 4.32 -1.15
N ILE A 932 14.60 4.18 -1.23
CA ILE A 932 13.80 4.65 -2.38
C ILE A 932 13.01 5.87 -1.95
N GLU A 933 12.59 6.69 -2.92
CA GLU A 933 11.76 7.86 -2.66
C GLU A 933 10.43 7.47 -1.99
N GLY A 934 10.09 8.12 -0.89
CA GLY A 934 8.95 7.78 -0.04
C GLY A 934 9.21 6.64 0.97
N ALA A 935 10.46 6.34 1.30
CA ALA A 935 10.82 5.32 2.30
C ALA A 935 10.27 5.66 3.70
N HIS A 936 10.25 6.94 4.08
CA HIS A 936 9.61 7.42 5.31
C HIS A 936 8.10 7.12 5.35
N ALA A 937 7.41 7.02 4.20
CA ALA A 937 6.00 6.65 4.09
C ALA A 937 5.79 5.11 4.03
N ASN A 938 6.80 4.33 4.39
CA ASN A 938 6.81 2.87 4.36
C ASN A 938 6.72 2.23 2.97
N LYS A 939 6.94 2.99 1.88
CA LYS A 939 7.11 2.41 0.55
C LYS A 939 8.40 1.56 0.54
N GLY A 940 8.32 0.32 0.06
CA GLY A 940 9.49 -0.57 -0.07
C GLY A 940 10.13 -1.08 1.24
N MET A 941 9.39 -1.14 2.36
CA MET A 941 9.88 -1.54 3.71
C MET A 941 10.74 -0.50 4.44
N GLY A 942 10.61 0.79 4.09
CA GLY A 942 11.46 1.88 4.59
C GLY A 942 11.51 2.09 6.11
N HIS A 943 10.41 1.98 6.87
CA HIS A 943 10.49 2.18 8.33
C HIS A 943 11.27 1.08 9.06
N ARG A 944 11.12 -0.20 8.64
CA ARG A 944 11.87 -1.32 9.26
C ARG A 944 13.37 -1.16 9.02
N PHE A 945 13.71 -0.64 7.85
CA PHE A 945 15.06 -0.35 7.43
C PHE A 945 15.67 0.83 8.20
N LEU A 946 14.97 1.97 8.27
CA LEU A 946 15.41 3.17 8.97
C LEU A 946 15.59 2.95 10.48
N LYS A 947 14.86 1.98 11.08
CA LYS A 947 15.11 1.54 12.47
C LYS A 947 16.54 1.04 12.70
N HIS A 948 17.20 0.49 11.68
CA HIS A 948 18.60 0.04 11.80
C HIS A 948 19.60 1.21 11.75
N VAL A 949 19.25 2.30 11.07
CA VAL A 949 20.02 3.57 11.05
C VAL A 949 20.05 4.22 12.45
N GLU A 950 19.07 3.96 13.31
CA GLU A 950 19.05 4.52 14.68
C GLU A 950 20.22 4.06 15.55
N ARG A 951 20.73 2.84 15.37
CA ARG A 951 21.81 2.26 16.19
C ARG A 951 23.18 2.27 15.50
N THR A 952 23.32 2.98 14.37
CA THR A 952 24.65 3.34 13.84
C THR A 952 25.20 4.55 14.58
N LYS A 953 26.50 4.56 14.86
CA LYS A 953 27.17 5.71 15.49
C LYS A 953 27.35 6.84 14.47
N GLN A 954 27.65 6.46 13.23
CA GLN A 954 27.94 7.38 12.13
C GLN A 954 27.24 6.95 10.83
N LEU A 955 26.87 7.94 10.01
CA LEU A 955 26.32 7.73 8.67
C LEU A 955 27.39 7.99 7.60
N LEU A 956 27.42 7.15 6.57
CA LEU A 956 28.22 7.37 5.37
C LEU A 956 27.28 7.41 4.16
N LEU A 957 27.03 8.60 3.63
CA LEU A 957 26.19 8.79 2.46
C LEU A 957 26.99 8.51 1.20
N VAL A 958 26.50 7.60 0.36
CA VAL A 958 27.15 7.19 -0.90
C VAL A 958 26.29 7.70 -2.06
N VAL A 959 26.85 8.59 -2.87
CA VAL A 959 26.16 9.26 -3.98
C VAL A 959 26.94 9.07 -5.28
N ASP A 960 26.23 8.88 -6.38
CA ASP A 960 26.79 8.76 -7.73
C ASP A 960 27.01 10.15 -8.34
N ILE A 961 28.22 10.44 -8.82
CA ILE A 961 28.57 11.73 -9.45
C ILE A 961 27.85 11.97 -10.79
N SER A 962 27.40 10.89 -11.44
CA SER A 962 26.65 10.96 -12.71
C SER A 962 25.14 11.15 -12.52
N GLY A 963 24.68 11.29 -11.27
CA GLY A 963 23.25 11.40 -10.93
C GLY A 963 22.58 10.03 -10.76
N PHE A 964 21.28 10.06 -10.49
CA PHE A 964 20.49 8.87 -10.20
C PHE A 964 19.16 8.83 -10.97
N GLN A 965 18.82 7.65 -11.51
CA GLN A 965 17.53 7.37 -12.12
C GLN A 965 17.13 5.91 -11.81
N LEU A 966 15.98 5.71 -11.16
CA LEU A 966 15.51 4.39 -10.72
C LEU A 966 14.88 3.57 -11.87
N SER A 967 14.19 4.22 -12.82
CA SER A 967 13.54 3.61 -13.98
C SER A 967 13.43 4.62 -15.14
N VAL A 968 13.20 4.14 -16.37
CA VAL A 968 12.95 5.00 -17.56
C VAL A 968 11.75 5.95 -17.35
N LYS A 969 10.85 5.62 -16.41
CA LYS A 969 9.68 6.43 -16.04
C LYS A 969 9.92 7.48 -14.95
N THR A 970 11.03 7.39 -14.19
CA THR A 970 11.35 8.34 -13.11
C THR A 970 12.25 9.45 -13.63
N GLN A 971 12.06 10.68 -13.14
CA GLN A 971 12.91 11.82 -13.47
C GLN A 971 14.37 11.55 -13.09
N PHE A 972 15.29 11.95 -13.96
CA PHE A 972 16.72 11.91 -13.67
C PHE A 972 17.04 12.99 -12.63
N ARG A 973 17.73 12.63 -11.55
CA ARG A 973 18.10 13.54 -10.46
C ARG A 973 19.61 13.76 -10.44
N THR A 974 20.02 15.00 -10.21
CA THR A 974 21.44 15.38 -10.09
C THR A 974 22.03 14.87 -8.76
N ALA A 975 23.36 14.86 -8.64
CA ALA A 975 24.04 14.44 -7.41
C ALA A 975 23.63 15.30 -6.20
N PHE A 976 23.43 16.61 -6.41
CA PHE A 976 23.01 17.55 -5.37
C PHE A 976 21.56 17.30 -4.92
N GLU A 977 20.62 17.13 -5.86
CA GLU A 977 19.23 16.75 -5.56
C GLU A 977 19.16 15.43 -4.79
N THR A 978 20.01 14.47 -5.16
CA THR A 978 20.09 13.16 -4.51
C THR A 978 20.46 13.30 -3.02
N ILE A 979 21.40 14.20 -2.68
CA ILE A 979 21.82 14.46 -1.30
C ILE A 979 20.68 15.10 -0.49
N LEU A 980 20.00 16.10 -1.06
CA LEU A 980 18.89 16.78 -0.41
C LEU A 980 17.72 15.83 -0.13
N LEU A 981 17.38 15.01 -1.13
CA LEU A 981 16.31 14.02 -1.01
C LEU A 981 16.62 12.96 0.07
N LEU A 982 17.85 12.43 0.10
CA LEU A 982 18.26 11.49 1.16
C LEU A 982 18.21 12.13 2.55
N THR A 983 18.57 13.41 2.66
CA THR A 983 18.49 14.17 3.91
C THR A 983 17.04 14.35 4.34
N LYS A 984 16.15 14.69 3.40
CA LYS A 984 14.72 14.84 3.64
C LYS A 984 14.07 13.55 4.14
N GLU A 985 14.40 12.42 3.53
CA GLU A 985 13.89 11.11 3.95
C GLU A 985 14.33 10.74 5.39
N LEU A 986 15.55 11.10 5.79
CA LEU A 986 16.02 10.92 7.17
C LEU A 986 15.28 11.84 8.15
N GLU A 987 15.09 13.11 7.77
CA GLU A 987 14.34 14.11 8.54
C GLU A 987 12.89 13.68 8.79
N LEU A 988 12.18 13.27 7.73
CA LEU A 988 10.78 12.85 7.79
C LEU A 988 10.57 11.59 8.65
N TYR A 989 11.60 10.75 8.80
CA TYR A 989 11.54 9.59 9.71
C TYR A 989 11.80 10.00 11.15
N LYS A 990 12.90 10.71 11.43
CA LYS A 990 13.23 11.19 12.77
C LYS A 990 14.27 12.31 12.71
N GLU A 991 13.91 13.48 13.24
CA GLU A 991 14.79 14.66 13.28
C GLU A 991 16.16 14.38 13.95
N GLU A 992 16.20 13.51 14.97
CA GLU A 992 17.44 13.10 15.65
C GLU A 992 18.46 12.36 14.75
N LEU A 993 18.07 11.87 13.57
CA LEU A 993 19.02 11.23 12.64
C LEU A 993 19.82 12.25 11.83
N VAL A 994 19.26 13.44 11.60
CA VAL A 994 19.93 14.52 10.86
C VAL A 994 21.08 15.12 11.67
N THR A 995 20.99 15.06 13.01
CA THR A 995 22.03 15.54 13.92
C THR A 995 23.18 14.55 14.10
N LYS A 996 23.10 13.35 13.52
CA LYS A 996 24.19 12.36 13.59
C LYS A 996 25.38 12.80 12.74
N PRO A 997 26.61 12.45 13.16
CA PRO A 997 27.79 12.72 12.34
C PRO A 997 27.69 11.95 11.02
N ALA A 998 27.88 12.67 9.91
CA ALA A 998 27.77 12.12 8.57
C ALA A 998 28.99 12.47 7.71
N LEU A 999 29.38 11.51 6.88
CA LEU A 999 30.42 11.65 5.85
C LEU A 999 29.77 11.46 4.47
N LEU A 1000 30.29 12.15 3.46
CA LEU A 1000 29.83 12.02 2.08
C LEU A 1000 30.91 11.35 1.22
N ALA A 1001 30.58 10.21 0.62
CA ALA A 1001 31.40 9.52 -0.36
C ALA A 1001 30.79 9.68 -1.76
N ILE A 1002 31.51 10.37 -2.65
CA ILE A 1002 31.13 10.58 -4.04
C ILE A 1002 31.74 9.45 -4.87
N ASN A 1003 30.91 8.54 -5.38
CA ASN A 1003 31.33 7.35 -6.12
C ASN A 1003 31.29 7.56 -7.65
N LYS A 1004 31.96 6.65 -8.38
CA LYS A 1004 32.10 6.62 -9.85
C LYS A 1004 32.96 7.74 -10.46
N MET A 1005 34.01 8.14 -9.75
CA MET A 1005 35.01 9.10 -10.25
C MET A 1005 35.85 8.61 -11.45
N ASP A 1006 35.68 7.34 -11.86
CA ASP A 1006 36.29 6.76 -13.07
C ASP A 1006 35.67 7.25 -14.39
N LEU A 1007 34.52 7.92 -14.34
CA LEU A 1007 33.84 8.45 -15.53
C LEU A 1007 34.54 9.72 -16.08
N PRO A 1008 34.56 9.91 -17.42
CA PRO A 1008 35.32 11.00 -18.05
C PRO A 1008 34.84 12.41 -17.70
N CYS A 1009 33.55 12.58 -17.34
CA CYS A 1009 32.97 13.88 -16.94
C CYS A 1009 32.93 14.07 -15.41
N ALA A 1010 33.50 13.15 -14.61
CA ALA A 1010 33.33 13.17 -13.16
C ALA A 1010 34.04 14.35 -12.46
N LYS A 1011 35.14 14.85 -13.02
CA LYS A 1011 35.91 15.96 -12.42
C LYS A 1011 35.15 17.29 -12.52
N ASP A 1012 34.60 17.59 -13.69
CA ASP A 1012 33.83 18.82 -13.91
C ASP A 1012 32.55 18.83 -13.05
N ASN A 1013 31.84 17.69 -13.00
CA ASN A 1013 30.66 17.52 -12.14
C ASN A 1013 30.99 17.64 -10.64
N LEU A 1014 32.19 17.24 -10.23
CA LEU A 1014 32.64 17.34 -8.84
C LEU A 1014 32.89 18.79 -8.45
N ASP A 1015 33.53 19.57 -9.33
CA ASP A 1015 33.75 21.00 -9.09
C ASP A 1015 32.41 21.74 -8.97
N GLU A 1016 31.44 21.42 -9.83
CA GLU A 1016 30.08 21.95 -9.76
C GLU A 1016 29.39 21.57 -8.43
N LEU A 1017 29.41 20.29 -8.06
CA LEU A 1017 28.82 19.81 -6.80
C LEU A 1017 29.45 20.46 -5.57
N MET A 1018 30.78 20.65 -5.57
CA MET A 1018 31.50 21.31 -4.48
C MET A 1018 31.12 22.79 -4.36
N THR A 1019 30.80 23.48 -5.46
CA THR A 1019 30.25 24.84 -5.39
C THR A 1019 28.83 24.87 -4.83
N GLN A 1020 27.98 23.91 -5.23
CA GLN A 1020 26.60 23.80 -4.75
C GLN A 1020 26.52 23.45 -3.25
N LEU A 1021 27.43 22.60 -2.75
CA LEU A 1021 27.51 22.25 -1.33
C LEU A 1021 28.01 23.40 -0.44
N LYS A 1022 28.83 24.32 -0.96
CA LYS A 1022 29.31 25.49 -0.21
C LYS A 1022 28.23 26.56 -0.04
N ASN A 1023 27.40 26.76 -1.06
CA ASN A 1023 26.33 27.76 -1.07
C ASN A 1023 24.95 27.12 -1.38
N PRO A 1024 24.40 26.27 -0.51
CA PRO A 1024 23.14 25.58 -0.80
C PRO A 1024 21.98 26.57 -1.00
N GLN A 1025 21.96 27.68 -0.26
CA GLN A 1025 20.89 28.69 -0.32
C GLN A 1025 20.73 29.36 -1.69
N ASP A 1026 21.81 29.47 -2.46
CA ASP A 1026 21.79 30.08 -3.79
C ASP A 1026 21.06 29.20 -4.82
N PHE A 1027 20.91 27.89 -4.57
CA PHE A 1027 20.32 26.94 -5.52
C PHE A 1027 18.96 26.38 -5.08
N LEU A 1028 18.54 26.60 -3.83
CA LEU A 1028 17.25 26.12 -3.31
C LEU A 1028 16.03 26.64 -4.09
N HIS A 1029 16.12 27.84 -4.67
CA HIS A 1029 15.02 28.45 -5.43
C HIS A 1029 14.74 27.79 -6.79
N LEU A 1030 15.66 26.93 -7.27
CA LEU A 1030 15.54 26.20 -8.54
C LEU A 1030 14.94 24.80 -8.35
N LEU A 1031 14.70 24.38 -7.10
CA LEU A 1031 14.27 23.03 -6.74
C LEU A 1031 12.80 23.02 -6.28
N GLU A 1032 12.13 21.89 -6.47
CA GLU A 1032 10.75 21.67 -6.02
C GLU A 1032 10.66 21.70 -4.48
N GLU A 1033 9.62 22.33 -3.91
CA GLU A 1033 9.46 22.50 -2.45
C GLU A 1033 9.49 21.16 -1.68
N ASP A 1034 9.04 20.07 -2.30
CA ASP A 1034 8.97 18.73 -1.70
C ASP A 1034 10.34 18.09 -1.43
N ILE A 1035 11.42 18.58 -2.06
CA ILE A 1035 12.77 18.02 -1.96
C ILE A 1035 13.61 18.74 -0.89
N ILE A 1036 13.15 19.90 -0.39
CA ILE A 1036 13.94 20.77 0.48
C ILE A 1036 13.79 20.33 1.95
N PRO A 1037 14.88 19.89 2.62
CA PRO A 1037 14.85 19.60 4.06
C PRO A 1037 14.77 20.88 4.90
N ALA A 1038 14.13 20.81 6.07
CA ALA A 1038 14.08 21.96 6.98
C ALA A 1038 15.43 22.17 7.68
N ASN A 1039 16.17 21.08 7.94
CA ASN A 1039 17.55 21.10 8.40
C ASN A 1039 18.49 20.40 7.40
N THR A 1040 19.53 21.11 6.94
CA THR A 1040 20.56 20.52 6.08
C THR A 1040 21.55 19.70 6.92
N LEU A 1041 21.90 18.50 6.44
CA LEU A 1041 22.90 17.65 7.06
C LEU A 1041 24.31 18.28 6.90
N GLU A 1042 25.01 18.51 8.01
CA GLU A 1042 26.40 18.97 7.95
C GLU A 1042 27.36 17.79 7.75
N PHE A 1043 28.04 17.76 6.61
CA PHE A 1043 29.05 16.75 6.31
C PHE A 1043 30.40 17.15 6.91
N ARG A 1044 31.00 16.27 7.72
CA ARG A 1044 32.33 16.52 8.29
C ARG A 1044 33.40 16.57 7.21
N GLU A 1045 33.35 15.64 6.26
CA GLU A 1045 34.26 15.57 5.12
C GLU A 1045 33.53 15.00 3.88
N VAL A 1046 33.95 15.45 2.70
CA VAL A 1046 33.45 15.03 1.39
C VAL A 1046 34.61 14.38 0.64
N ILE A 1047 34.46 13.11 0.28
CA ILE A 1047 35.57 12.29 -0.25
C ILE A 1047 35.19 11.73 -1.63
N PRO A 1048 35.93 12.08 -2.70
CA PRO A 1048 35.77 11.45 -4.00
C PRO A 1048 36.41 10.06 -4.02
N ILE A 1049 35.64 9.06 -4.46
CA ILE A 1049 36.09 7.68 -4.53
C ILE A 1049 35.72 7.05 -5.88
N SER A 1050 36.52 6.08 -6.32
CA SER A 1050 36.11 5.14 -7.37
C SER A 1050 36.20 3.72 -6.83
N THR A 1051 35.03 3.12 -6.65
CA THR A 1051 34.93 1.69 -6.31
C THR A 1051 35.43 0.78 -7.41
N TYR A 1052 35.57 1.23 -8.67
CA TYR A 1052 36.14 0.40 -9.75
C TYR A 1052 37.67 0.41 -9.73
N THR A 1053 38.31 1.60 -9.70
CA THR A 1053 39.78 1.73 -9.71
C THR A 1053 40.40 1.53 -8.34
N GLY A 1054 39.67 1.78 -7.26
CA GLY A 1054 40.17 1.76 -5.88
C GLY A 1054 40.73 3.09 -5.39
N GLU A 1055 40.66 4.14 -6.20
CA GLU A 1055 41.12 5.50 -5.86
C GLU A 1055 40.24 6.11 -4.74
N GLY A 1056 40.87 6.79 -3.77
CA GLY A 1056 40.20 7.44 -2.63
C GLY A 1056 39.74 6.52 -1.49
N ILE A 1057 39.85 5.19 -1.62
CA ILE A 1057 39.35 4.25 -0.60
C ILE A 1057 40.18 4.25 0.69
N GLU A 1058 41.51 4.36 0.59
CA GLU A 1058 42.38 4.43 1.78
C GLU A 1058 42.20 5.73 2.55
N GLU A 1059 41.98 6.85 1.84
CA GLU A 1059 41.64 8.14 2.43
C GLU A 1059 40.30 8.05 3.19
N LEU A 1060 39.27 7.46 2.56
CA LEU A 1060 37.99 7.19 3.21
C LEU A 1060 38.14 6.34 4.50
N LYS A 1061 38.99 5.30 4.49
CA LYS A 1061 39.26 4.48 5.70
C LYS A 1061 39.88 5.30 6.82
N THR A 1062 40.86 6.16 6.51
CA THR A 1062 41.48 7.04 7.50
C THR A 1062 40.50 8.07 8.08
N CYS A 1063 39.64 8.64 7.26
CA CYS A 1063 38.63 9.62 7.68
C CYS A 1063 37.54 8.98 8.56
N LEU A 1064 37.05 7.79 8.17
CA LEU A 1064 36.12 7.00 9.00
C LEU A 1064 36.69 6.70 10.38
N ARG A 1065 37.98 6.34 10.44
CA ARG A 1065 38.66 6.09 11.71
C ARG A 1065 38.75 7.34 12.57
N LYS A 1066 39.26 8.44 12.00
CA LYS A 1066 39.43 9.71 12.70
C LYS A 1066 38.09 10.18 13.29
N SER A 1067 37.02 10.09 12.51
CA SER A 1067 35.69 10.53 12.94
C SER A 1067 35.14 9.69 14.11
N ILE A 1068 35.34 8.37 14.10
CA ILE A 1068 34.92 7.48 15.19
C ILE A 1068 35.77 7.67 16.45
N ASP A 1069 37.08 7.91 16.29
CA ASP A 1069 37.99 8.16 17.40
C ASP A 1069 37.65 9.48 18.12
N GLU A 1070 37.40 10.56 17.36
CA GLU A 1070 36.93 11.84 17.89
C GLU A 1070 35.61 11.70 18.67
N GLN A 1071 34.64 10.94 18.12
CA GLN A 1071 33.37 10.67 18.82
C GLN A 1071 33.58 9.89 20.12
N ALA A 1072 34.49 8.91 20.13
CA ALA A 1072 34.79 8.14 21.33
C ALA A 1072 35.45 9.01 22.41
N GLU A 1073 36.27 9.99 22.02
CA GLU A 1073 36.87 10.96 22.93
C GLU A 1073 35.83 11.92 23.51
N GLU A 1074 34.95 12.48 22.69
CA GLU A 1074 33.84 13.36 23.12
C GLU A 1074 32.94 12.66 24.16
N VAL A 1075 32.53 11.42 23.89
CA VAL A 1075 31.68 10.63 24.80
C VAL A 1075 32.42 10.33 26.12
N ASN A 1076 33.72 10.02 26.05
CA ASN A 1076 34.52 9.77 27.26
C ASN A 1076 34.73 11.03 28.09
N GLU A 1077 34.90 12.20 27.46
CA GLU A 1077 34.97 13.48 28.16
C GLU A 1077 33.65 13.83 28.84
N GLU A 1078 32.52 13.65 28.15
CA GLU A 1078 31.20 13.92 28.71
C GLU A 1078 30.88 12.97 29.88
N TYR A 1079 31.25 11.70 29.76
CA TYR A 1079 31.15 10.72 30.84
C TYR A 1079 32.05 11.10 32.04
N ARG A 1080 33.28 11.54 31.80
CA ARG A 1080 34.17 12.06 32.84
C ARG A 1080 33.57 13.29 33.53
N LYS A 1081 33.00 14.24 32.79
CA LYS A 1081 32.30 15.42 33.32
C LYS A 1081 31.09 15.03 34.18
N LYS A 1082 30.22 14.13 33.71
CA LYS A 1082 29.08 13.63 34.49
C LYS A 1082 29.51 12.91 35.77
N LYS A 1083 30.56 12.08 35.69
CA LYS A 1083 31.11 11.37 36.86
C LYS A 1083 31.75 12.34 37.87
N LEU A 1084 32.45 13.37 37.40
CA LEU A 1084 32.97 14.45 38.24
C LEU A 1084 31.83 15.23 38.92
N LEU A 1085 30.75 15.53 38.21
CA LEU A 1085 29.57 16.22 38.75
C LEU A 1085 28.87 15.39 39.84
N LEU A 1086 28.73 14.07 39.63
CA LEU A 1086 28.19 13.12 40.61
C LEU A 1086 29.08 12.99 41.85
N LEU A 1087 30.40 13.01 41.66
CA LEU A 1087 31.37 13.02 42.76
C LEU A 1087 31.33 14.34 43.54
N GLN A 1088 31.10 15.48 42.87
CA GLN A 1088 30.94 16.78 43.51
C GLN A 1088 29.63 16.85 44.31
N THR A 1089 28.50 16.41 43.74
CA THR A 1089 27.20 16.37 44.43
C THR A 1089 27.20 15.40 45.61
N SER A 1090 27.87 14.24 45.49
CA SER A 1090 28.04 13.33 46.65
C SER A 1090 28.98 13.89 47.72
N LYS A 1091 30.02 14.67 47.35
CA LYS A 1091 30.84 15.42 48.30
C LYS A 1091 30.06 16.52 49.01
N GLU A 1092 29.19 17.23 48.30
CA GLU A 1092 28.30 18.25 48.89
C GLU A 1092 27.25 17.63 49.82
N GLN A 1093 26.70 16.46 49.47
CA GLN A 1093 25.81 15.70 50.36
C GLN A 1093 26.55 15.17 51.60
N MET A 1094 27.78 14.68 51.46
CA MET A 1094 28.60 14.29 52.61
C MET A 1094 28.95 15.49 53.50
N ASN A 1095 29.35 16.63 52.94
CA ASN A 1095 29.63 17.84 53.72
C ASN A 1095 28.38 18.39 54.44
N ARG A 1096 27.19 18.26 53.83
CA ARG A 1096 25.93 18.60 54.52
C ARG A 1096 25.59 17.64 55.66
N SER A 1097 25.97 16.36 55.56
CA SER A 1097 25.77 15.38 56.64
C SER A 1097 26.77 15.49 57.80
N TRP A 1098 27.91 16.16 57.60
CA TRP A 1098 28.91 16.43 58.65
C TRP A 1098 28.68 17.77 59.37
N HIS A 1099 27.76 18.61 58.88
CA HIS A 1099 27.38 19.89 59.49
C HIS A 1099 25.95 19.89 60.06
N SER A 1100 25.24 18.75 59.97
CA SER A 1100 24.03 18.44 60.73
C SER A 1100 24.37 17.46 61.84
#